data_AF-A0A7C8RG48-F1
#
_entry.id   AF-A0A7C8RG48-F1
#
_cell.length_a   1.000
_cell.length_b   1.000
_cell.length_c   1.000
_cell.angle_alpha   90.00
_cell.angle_beta   90.00
_cell.angle_gamma   90.00
#
_symmetry.space_group_name_H-M   'P 1'
#
loop_
_entity.id
_entity.type
_entity.pdbx_description
1 polymer ?
#
loop_
_entity_poly.entity_id
_entity_poly.type
_entity_poly.pdbx_seq_one_letter_code
_entity_poly.pdbx_strand_id
1 'polypeptide(L)'
;MSSPSCYICRSPRSLIICPLCSAIEYCSDSHRSNDADRHFRECQRIQRALTATSRVEEQILAIRPAPPPNENGEYEVNKDDGTIYKFDTTGSVVIHNATIDPSDPIYDDIDEHPLETFHISNGAINADFLENSAPQDGDEDFNIYYGIYDYDKEAYDNNNKKEIYDPFKNRIHLVNLYKPLDSSIYWTFVGKMNVSIRKHLLETYLEVNTATAAKIALKLAADLHLFSRVSENGFTSATITALIRNGRDISCYNYIIDSQIDKFEYPSLLGVDSNLFVLRRIREPDSLPKHDIIRDSGQLFSEGQISGDVNLETATILLRLRCIRDLKNLRNYNQISDWLQSKLNFDLVERIREDIPDSETIRKNRRFLRRDVQDIDTIIRQLEAWNECSFESTMPQCNDFWEELVKTIQKGSVTWVSGDLNVGEEMRQRALIIYWKLWRDEPSAVDLIKKWLVKFALTSSTVPKLFKLRSQNNYSRKEKPNMKDTSAGAAVYSPLLLGSIYDSVVHGLYLPYAWRCSASKMLSFFGGNISYATTSSSESRQGRAPRILDIGVGTGYFLEHAPIVDDTEVVLADLNPACLEASKARLAKTHPITTCETIIADFLNPGGEGLVAKLREGDKFDAISMILLLHCLPGPPARKAEALVSLRQLLRPSGVMFGATVLGRGVRHNLFGKFLMFWHNLLGVFGNYDDELESFIGPLKDGFESVEWEIVGAMLLFEAKGPKA
;
A
#
# COMPACT_ATOMS: atom_id res chain seq x y z
N MET A 1 6.41 -3.73 -0.06
CA MET A 1 6.46 -4.08 1.37
C MET A 1 7.18 -5.42 1.53
N SER A 2 8.50 -5.45 1.59
CA SER A 2 9.25 -6.71 1.50
C SER A 2 9.75 -7.24 2.85
N SER A 3 9.87 -6.39 3.88
CA SER A 3 10.48 -6.79 5.16
C SER A 3 9.58 -6.56 6.38
N PRO A 4 9.55 -7.53 7.33
CA PRO A 4 8.95 -7.35 8.65
C PRO A 4 9.48 -6.06 9.29
N SER A 5 8.58 -5.23 9.84
CA SER A 5 8.92 -3.94 10.43
C SER A 5 7.86 -3.50 11.42
N CYS A 6 8.27 -2.66 12.38
CA CYS A 6 7.38 -2.13 13.38
C CYS A 6 6.24 -1.36 12.71
N TYR A 7 5.01 -1.67 13.09
CA TYR A 7 3.83 -1.06 12.48
C TYR A 7 3.83 0.48 12.59
N ILE A 8 4.25 1.02 13.74
CA ILE A 8 4.24 2.46 14.00
C ILE A 8 5.43 3.18 13.33
N CYS A 9 6.65 2.81 13.70
CA CYS A 9 7.85 3.57 13.31
C CYS A 9 8.58 2.99 12.09
N ARG A 10 8.09 1.88 11.50
CA ARG A 10 8.70 1.15 10.39
C ARG A 10 10.13 0.65 10.63
N SER A 11 10.62 0.70 11.88
CA SER A 11 11.92 0.15 12.25
C SER A 11 11.92 -1.38 12.06
N PRO A 12 12.93 -1.96 11.39
CA PRO A 12 13.07 -3.41 11.24
C PRO A 12 13.74 -4.08 12.46
N ARG A 13 14.10 -3.31 13.50
CA ARG A 13 14.91 -3.81 14.63
C ARG A 13 14.05 -4.24 15.81
N SER A 14 14.45 -5.34 16.45
CA SER A 14 13.91 -5.84 17.73
C SER A 14 12.39 -6.03 17.70
N LEU A 15 11.89 -6.73 16.69
CA LEU A 15 10.47 -6.93 16.44
C LEU A 15 9.86 -7.97 17.39
N ILE A 16 8.78 -7.57 18.06
CA ILE A 16 7.93 -8.38 18.92
C ILE A 16 6.65 -8.66 18.16
N ILE A 17 6.44 -9.93 17.82
CA ILE A 17 5.23 -10.40 17.14
C ILE A 17 4.11 -10.58 18.18
N CYS A 18 2.89 -10.18 17.84
CA CYS A 18 1.73 -10.48 18.68
C CYS A 18 1.53 -12.01 18.78
N PRO A 19 1.50 -12.60 20.00
CA PRO A 19 1.38 -14.06 20.16
C PRO A 19 -0.01 -14.60 19.81
N LEU A 20 -1.02 -13.73 19.76
CA LEU A 20 -2.39 -14.13 19.42
C LEU A 20 -2.57 -14.20 17.90
N CYS A 21 -2.42 -13.08 17.19
CA CYS A 21 -2.70 -13.04 15.75
C CYS A 21 -1.49 -13.43 14.87
N SER A 22 -0.27 -13.37 15.40
CA SER A 22 1.00 -13.55 14.68
C SER A 22 1.16 -12.65 13.44
N ALA A 23 0.33 -11.62 13.30
CA ALA A 23 0.20 -10.82 12.10
C ALA A 23 0.85 -9.43 12.21
N ILE A 24 1.02 -8.92 13.43
CA ILE A 24 1.46 -7.54 13.68
C ILE A 24 2.68 -7.53 14.58
N GLU A 25 3.61 -6.63 14.26
CA GLU A 25 4.94 -6.53 14.86
C GLU A 25 5.23 -5.13 15.40
N TYR A 26 5.88 -5.07 16.56
CA TYR A 26 6.27 -3.82 17.22
C TYR A 26 7.71 -3.87 17.68
N CYS A 27 8.45 -2.76 17.60
CA CYS A 27 9.81 -2.73 18.14
C CYS A 27 9.87 -2.50 19.67
N SER A 28 8.72 -2.28 20.32
CA SER A 28 8.62 -2.09 21.78
C SER A 28 7.18 -2.31 22.28
N ASP A 29 7.04 -2.61 23.58
CA ASP A 29 5.73 -2.68 24.23
C ASP A 29 4.99 -1.33 24.22
N SER A 30 5.73 -0.22 24.28
CA SER A 30 5.14 1.13 24.16
C SER A 30 4.47 1.32 22.79
N HIS A 31 5.12 0.90 21.69
CA HIS A 31 4.49 0.95 20.37
C HIS A 31 3.30 0.00 20.25
N ARG A 32 3.34 -1.16 20.90
CA ARG A 32 2.18 -2.06 20.96
C ARG A 32 1.00 -1.43 21.70
N SER A 33 1.26 -0.78 22.85
CA SER A 33 0.23 -0.12 23.66
C SER A 33 -0.36 1.10 22.95
N ASN A 34 0.45 1.89 22.26
CA ASN A 34 -0.03 3.02 21.46
C ASN A 34 -0.96 2.59 20.31
N ASP A 35 -0.85 1.33 19.87
CA ASP A 35 -1.64 0.76 18.79
C ASP A 35 -2.79 -0.15 19.25
N ALA A 36 -3.05 -0.20 20.56
CA ALA A 36 -3.93 -1.20 21.17
C ALA A 36 -5.34 -1.22 20.56
N ASP A 37 -5.95 -0.07 20.31
CA ASP A 37 -7.34 0.01 19.83
C ASP A 37 -7.55 -0.48 18.39
N ARG A 38 -6.58 -0.24 17.49
CA ARG A 38 -6.64 -0.79 16.14
C ARG A 38 -6.26 -2.26 16.16
N HIS A 39 -5.12 -2.58 16.79
CA HIS A 39 -4.61 -3.94 16.88
C HIS A 39 -5.64 -4.88 17.50
N PHE A 40 -6.34 -4.48 18.57
CA PHE A 40 -7.37 -5.29 19.20
C PHE A 40 -8.47 -5.69 18.22
N ARG A 41 -8.96 -4.77 17.39
CA ARG A 41 -9.99 -5.04 16.38
C ARG A 41 -9.51 -6.02 15.31
N GLU A 42 -8.31 -5.83 14.78
CA GLU A 42 -7.71 -6.72 13.76
C GLU A 42 -7.39 -8.10 14.34
N CYS A 43 -6.80 -8.13 15.54
CA CYS A 43 -6.45 -9.34 16.27
C CYS A 43 -7.70 -10.17 16.61
N GLN A 44 -8.77 -9.53 17.10
CA GLN A 44 -10.00 -10.22 17.44
C GLN A 44 -10.64 -10.88 16.21
N ARG A 45 -10.60 -10.24 15.03
CA ARG A 45 -11.10 -10.82 13.79
C ARG A 45 -10.30 -12.04 13.36
N ILE A 46 -8.97 -11.96 13.40
CA ILE A 46 -8.08 -13.09 13.12
C ILE A 46 -8.35 -14.24 14.10
N GLN A 47 -8.46 -13.94 15.39
CA GLN A 47 -8.73 -14.96 16.41
C GLN A 47 -10.06 -15.68 16.15
N ARG A 48 -11.13 -14.96 15.83
CA ARG A 48 -12.42 -15.59 15.48
C ARG A 48 -12.30 -16.51 14.27
N ALA A 49 -11.58 -16.09 13.23
CA ALA A 49 -11.35 -16.91 12.04
C ALA A 49 -10.49 -18.15 12.35
N LEU A 50 -9.46 -18.01 13.18
CA LEU A 50 -8.63 -19.14 13.64
C LEU A 50 -9.44 -20.13 14.47
N THR A 51 -10.22 -19.66 15.44
CA THR A 51 -11.10 -20.52 16.25
C THR A 51 -12.14 -21.24 15.39
N ALA A 52 -12.73 -20.56 14.41
CA ALA A 52 -13.66 -21.19 13.47
C ALA A 52 -12.98 -22.28 12.63
N THR A 53 -11.74 -22.03 12.19
CA THR A 53 -10.93 -23.02 11.45
C THR A 53 -10.63 -24.22 12.34
N SER A 54 -10.12 -24.02 13.55
CA SER A 54 -9.82 -25.11 14.48
C SER A 54 -11.05 -25.92 14.88
N ARG A 55 -12.20 -25.27 15.09
CA ARG A 55 -13.46 -25.99 15.37
C ARG A 55 -13.86 -26.90 14.20
N VAL A 56 -13.67 -26.44 12.96
CA VAL A 56 -13.98 -27.26 11.79
C VAL A 56 -12.94 -28.35 11.59
N GLU A 57 -11.65 -28.08 11.81
CA GLU A 57 -10.62 -29.13 11.83
C GLU A 57 -10.92 -30.20 12.88
N GLU A 58 -11.30 -29.81 14.10
CA GLU A 58 -11.73 -30.74 15.15
C GLU A 58 -12.97 -31.55 14.74
N GLN A 59 -13.95 -30.92 14.08
CA GLN A 59 -15.12 -31.62 13.54
C GLN A 59 -14.73 -32.60 12.44
N ILE A 60 -13.81 -32.23 11.54
CA ILE A 60 -13.28 -33.10 10.50
C ILE A 60 -12.57 -34.30 11.12
N LEU A 61 -11.71 -34.06 12.12
CA LEU A 61 -10.98 -35.10 12.84
C LEU A 61 -11.90 -36.00 13.68
N ALA A 62 -13.03 -35.46 14.17
CA ALA A 62 -14.05 -36.21 14.90
C ALA A 62 -14.95 -37.06 13.98
N ILE A 63 -15.05 -36.72 12.69
CA ILE A 63 -15.70 -37.56 11.70
C ILE A 63 -14.77 -38.75 11.41
N ARG A 64 -14.98 -39.87 12.11
CA ARG A 64 -14.35 -41.14 11.75
C ARG A 64 -14.79 -41.53 10.34
N PRO A 65 -13.87 -41.76 9.38
CA PRO A 65 -14.24 -42.48 8.16
C PRO A 65 -14.60 -43.90 8.58
N ALA A 66 -15.89 -44.26 8.49
CA ALA A 66 -16.19 -45.67 8.27
C ALA A 66 -15.65 -46.01 6.87
N PRO A 67 -14.90 -47.11 6.69
CA PRO A 67 -14.59 -47.60 5.36
C PRO A 67 -15.90 -47.76 4.58
N PRO A 68 -15.93 -47.50 3.26
CA PRO A 68 -17.10 -47.87 2.48
C PRO A 68 -17.34 -49.37 2.69
N PRO A 69 -18.58 -49.83 2.91
CA PRO A 69 -18.84 -51.24 3.00
C PRO A 69 -18.43 -51.87 1.67
N ASN A 70 -17.40 -52.72 1.70
CA ASN A 70 -17.13 -53.66 0.62
C ASN A 70 -18.37 -54.54 0.46
N GLU A 71 -18.59 -55.18 -0.68
CA GLU A 71 -19.83 -55.95 -0.95
C GLU A 71 -20.12 -57.07 0.08
N ASN A 72 -19.15 -57.42 0.95
CA ASN A 72 -19.29 -58.36 2.07
C ASN A 72 -19.24 -57.74 3.50
N GLY A 73 -19.04 -56.42 3.61
CA GLY A 73 -19.69 -55.50 4.56
C GLY A 73 -19.71 -55.67 6.10
N GLU A 74 -19.00 -56.58 6.78
CA GLU A 74 -19.14 -56.69 8.26
C GLU A 74 -17.86 -56.69 9.11
N TYR A 75 -16.65 -56.91 8.57
CA TYR A 75 -15.44 -57.11 9.39
C TYR A 75 -14.16 -56.45 8.84
N GLU A 76 -13.26 -56.01 9.74
CA GLU A 76 -11.86 -55.59 9.44
C GLU A 76 -10.85 -56.25 10.40
N VAL A 77 -9.61 -56.50 9.93
CA VAL A 77 -8.54 -57.14 10.70
C VAL A 77 -7.34 -56.20 10.86
N ASN A 78 -6.88 -55.98 12.10
CA ASN A 78 -5.65 -55.25 12.40
C ASN A 78 -4.43 -56.14 12.16
N LYS A 79 -3.51 -55.71 11.29
CA LYS A 79 -2.33 -56.49 10.89
C LYS A 79 -1.22 -56.56 11.94
N ASP A 80 -1.19 -55.64 12.91
CA ASP A 80 -0.12 -55.60 13.91
C ASP A 80 -0.35 -56.56 15.09
N ASP A 81 -1.62 -56.83 15.42
CA ASP A 81 -2.01 -57.65 16.58
C ASP A 81 -3.04 -58.75 16.27
N GLY A 82 -3.52 -58.83 15.02
CA GLY A 82 -4.50 -59.84 14.57
C GLY A 82 -5.93 -59.60 15.04
N THR A 83 -6.23 -58.43 15.62
CA THR A 83 -7.55 -58.13 16.20
C THR A 83 -8.60 -57.91 15.12
N ILE A 84 -9.76 -58.54 15.26
CA ILE A 84 -10.87 -58.47 14.29
C ILE A 84 -12.00 -57.60 14.84
N TYR A 85 -12.44 -56.62 14.05
CA TYR A 85 -13.48 -55.65 14.38
C TYR A 85 -14.72 -55.91 13.54
N LYS A 86 -15.90 -55.98 14.19
CA LYS A 86 -17.20 -56.05 13.50
C LYS A 86 -17.91 -54.70 13.54
N PHE A 87 -18.45 -54.26 12.41
CA PHE A 87 -19.17 -52.99 12.30
C PHE A 87 -20.68 -53.20 12.08
N ASP A 88 -21.51 -52.26 12.55
CA ASP A 88 -22.94 -52.23 12.21
C ASP A 88 -23.21 -51.43 10.93
N THR A 89 -24.47 -51.42 10.50
CA THR A 89 -24.96 -50.69 9.31
C THR A 89 -24.78 -49.17 9.39
N THR A 90 -24.36 -48.63 10.53
CA THR A 90 -24.04 -47.21 10.73
C THR A 90 -22.54 -46.94 10.72
N GLY A 91 -21.70 -47.98 10.61
CA GLY A 91 -20.24 -47.90 10.64
C GLY A 91 -19.66 -47.83 12.06
N SER A 92 -20.44 -48.17 13.10
CA SER A 92 -19.97 -48.21 14.48
C SER A 92 -19.43 -49.59 14.83
N VAL A 93 -18.31 -49.65 15.58
CA VAL A 93 -17.74 -50.93 16.05
C VAL A 93 -18.66 -51.55 17.10
N VAL A 94 -19.11 -52.77 16.85
CA VAL A 94 -20.07 -53.50 17.70
C VAL A 94 -19.40 -54.62 18.49
N ILE A 95 -18.38 -55.27 17.92
CA ILE A 95 -17.65 -56.39 18.55
C ILE A 95 -16.14 -56.22 18.30
N HIS A 96 -15.35 -56.41 19.36
CA HIS A 96 -13.89 -56.38 19.38
C HIS A 96 -13.36 -57.81 19.61
N ASN A 97 -12.42 -58.30 18.79
CA ASN A 97 -11.99 -59.70 18.73
C ASN A 97 -13.12 -60.67 18.33
N ALA A 98 -13.81 -60.35 17.24
CA ALA A 98 -14.82 -61.24 16.68
C ALA A 98 -14.17 -62.55 16.18
N THR A 99 -14.74 -63.70 16.53
CA THR A 99 -14.36 -64.99 15.96
C THR A 99 -15.07 -65.12 14.61
N ILE A 100 -14.32 -65.15 13.50
CA ILE A 100 -14.88 -65.31 12.16
C ILE A 100 -15.36 -66.76 11.99
N ASP A 101 -16.59 -66.96 11.52
CA ASP A 101 -17.12 -68.27 11.17
C ASP A 101 -16.36 -68.79 9.94
N PRO A 102 -15.78 -70.02 9.96
CA PRO A 102 -15.06 -70.59 8.82
C PRO A 102 -15.89 -70.73 7.53
N SER A 103 -17.21 -70.54 7.60
CA SER A 103 -18.10 -70.52 6.43
C SER A 103 -18.28 -69.13 5.80
N ASP A 104 -17.68 -68.09 6.39
CA ASP A 104 -17.72 -66.71 5.89
C ASP A 104 -16.71 -66.54 4.73
N PRO A 105 -17.12 -65.99 3.56
CA PRO A 105 -16.26 -65.85 2.39
C PRO A 105 -15.00 -65.01 2.62
N ILE A 106 -14.92 -64.20 3.69
CA ILE A 106 -13.70 -63.49 4.10
C ILE A 106 -12.60 -64.44 4.61
N TYR A 107 -12.95 -65.64 5.09
CA TYR A 107 -12.00 -66.58 5.69
C TYR A 107 -10.95 -67.08 4.68
N ASP A 108 -11.34 -67.25 3.41
CA ASP A 108 -10.44 -67.69 2.34
C ASP A 108 -9.63 -66.52 1.71
N ASP A 109 -10.13 -65.27 1.80
CA ASP A 109 -9.49 -64.06 1.24
C ASP A 109 -8.32 -63.52 2.10
N ILE A 110 -8.25 -63.94 3.38
CA ILE A 110 -7.18 -63.51 4.33
C ILE A 110 -5.78 -63.95 3.86
N ASP A 111 -5.69 -65.08 3.12
CA ASP A 111 -4.42 -65.65 2.67
C ASP A 111 -4.01 -65.25 1.24
N GLU A 112 -4.92 -64.75 0.39
CA GLU A 112 -4.63 -64.51 -1.05
C GLU A 112 -4.52 -63.03 -1.47
N HIS A 113 -5.16 -62.07 -0.78
CA HIS A 113 -5.06 -60.64 -1.13
C HIS A 113 -4.91 -59.72 0.10
N PRO A 114 -3.68 -59.26 0.41
CA PRO A 114 -3.44 -58.42 1.58
C PRO A 114 -3.91 -56.99 1.30
N LEU A 115 -5.20 -56.71 1.51
CA LEU A 115 -5.78 -55.35 1.48
C LEU A 115 -4.88 -54.38 2.26
N GLU A 116 -4.32 -53.38 1.57
CA GLU A 116 -3.49 -52.32 2.14
C GLU A 116 -4.37 -51.30 2.87
N THR A 117 -4.44 -51.41 4.19
CA THR A 117 -5.02 -50.37 5.05
C THR A 117 -3.95 -49.90 6.04
N PHE A 118 -3.51 -48.65 5.92
CA PHE A 118 -2.60 -48.01 6.86
C PHE A 118 -3.39 -47.39 8.04
N HIS A 119 -3.08 -47.82 9.26
CA HIS A 119 -3.37 -47.04 10.48
C HIS A 119 -2.13 -46.24 10.86
N ILE A 120 -2.27 -44.93 11.08
CA ILE A 120 -1.30 -44.18 11.90
C ILE A 120 -2.00 -43.85 13.21
N SER A 121 -1.47 -44.46 14.28
CA SER A 121 -1.85 -44.26 15.66
C SER A 121 -1.45 -42.86 16.13
N ASN A 122 -2.35 -42.20 16.87
CA ASN A 122 -2.05 -41.02 17.65
C ASN A 122 -1.02 -41.39 18.75
N GLY A 123 0.26 -41.12 18.52
CA GLY A 123 1.33 -41.31 19.50
C GLY A 123 2.64 -40.73 18.99
N ALA A 124 3.43 -40.13 19.88
CA ALA A 124 4.69 -39.46 19.54
C ALA A 124 5.60 -40.36 18.66
N ILE A 125 6.01 -39.85 17.50
CA ILE A 125 6.87 -40.56 16.55
C ILE A 125 8.26 -40.71 17.17
N ASN A 126 8.72 -41.96 17.33
CA ASN A 126 10.05 -42.30 17.83
C ASN A 126 11.10 -42.16 16.71
N ALA A 127 12.22 -41.50 16.99
CA ALA A 127 13.23 -41.10 16.01
C ALA A 127 13.98 -42.29 15.36
N ASP A 128 13.98 -43.46 15.99
CA ASP A 128 14.76 -44.63 15.55
C ASP A 128 14.25 -45.29 14.25
N PHE A 129 13.03 -44.97 13.80
CA PHE A 129 12.44 -45.57 12.60
C PHE A 129 12.99 -44.98 11.29
N LEU A 130 13.50 -43.74 11.31
CA LEU A 130 13.95 -43.03 10.11
C LEU A 130 15.38 -43.41 9.65
N GLU A 131 16.20 -44.03 10.50
CA GLU A 131 17.60 -44.34 10.16
C GLU A 131 17.81 -45.65 9.38
N ASN A 132 16.78 -46.51 9.22
CA ASN A 132 16.97 -47.88 8.73
C ASN A 132 16.32 -48.24 7.38
N SER A 133 15.75 -47.29 6.63
CA SER A 133 15.08 -47.58 5.35
C SER A 133 15.96 -47.23 4.15
N ALA A 134 16.71 -48.21 3.61
CA ALA A 134 17.44 -48.08 2.34
C ALA A 134 16.52 -48.34 1.13
N PRO A 135 16.77 -47.71 -0.05
CA PRO A 135 15.90 -47.83 -1.21
C PRO A 135 16.12 -49.16 -1.95
N GLN A 136 15.04 -49.81 -2.39
CA GLN A 136 15.10 -50.89 -3.39
C GLN A 136 14.54 -50.39 -4.73
N ASP A 137 15.30 -50.64 -5.79
CA ASP A 137 14.93 -50.44 -7.19
C ASP A 137 13.97 -51.55 -7.65
N GLY A 138 12.96 -51.22 -8.46
CA GLY A 138 12.17 -52.21 -9.22
C GLY A 138 10.80 -51.74 -9.70
N ASP A 139 10.70 -51.59 -11.02
CA ASP A 139 9.55 -51.67 -11.92
C ASP A 139 8.53 -50.52 -12.10
N GLU A 140 8.16 -50.43 -13.38
CA GLU A 140 7.55 -49.34 -14.12
C GLU A 140 6.05 -49.19 -13.80
N ASP A 141 5.67 -48.22 -12.97
CA ASP A 141 4.43 -47.44 -13.07
C ASP A 141 4.45 -46.32 -12.01
N PHE A 142 4.59 -45.07 -12.48
CA PHE A 142 4.57 -43.81 -11.73
C PHE A 142 4.87 -43.88 -10.21
N ASN A 143 6.15 -44.07 -9.89
CA ASN A 143 6.69 -43.77 -8.56
C ASN A 143 6.62 -42.25 -8.29
N ILE A 144 5.58 -41.79 -7.61
CA ILE A 144 5.58 -40.48 -6.96
C ILE A 144 6.36 -40.62 -5.64
N TYR A 145 7.62 -40.21 -5.68
CA TYR A 145 8.47 -40.10 -4.50
C TYR A 145 7.79 -39.22 -3.43
N TYR A 146 7.46 -39.80 -2.28
CA TYR A 146 7.25 -39.04 -1.04
C TYR A 146 8.60 -38.57 -0.53
N GLY A 147 9.04 -37.41 -0.99
CA GLY A 147 10.06 -36.65 -0.27
C GLY A 147 9.41 -36.04 0.97
N ILE A 148 9.84 -36.43 2.16
CA ILE A 148 9.78 -35.55 3.33
C ILE A 148 10.66 -34.35 2.94
N TYR A 149 10.05 -33.27 2.44
CA TYR A 149 10.75 -32.02 2.26
C TYR A 149 10.99 -31.44 3.64
N ASP A 150 12.18 -31.75 4.15
CA ASP A 150 12.77 -31.14 5.33
C ASP A 150 12.77 -29.62 5.13
N TYR A 151 12.13 -28.90 6.05
CA TYR A 151 11.94 -27.45 5.99
C TYR A 151 13.27 -26.66 6.07
N ASP A 152 14.41 -27.35 6.19
CA ASP A 152 15.72 -26.79 6.52
C ASP A 152 16.76 -26.76 5.38
N LYS A 153 16.41 -27.08 4.13
CA LYS A 153 17.37 -26.94 3.00
C LYS A 153 17.25 -25.63 2.23
N GLU A 154 17.48 -24.50 2.91
CA GLU A 154 18.25 -23.40 2.33
C GLU A 154 19.28 -22.89 3.35
N ALA A 155 20.55 -23.14 3.03
CA ALA A 155 21.76 -22.56 3.61
C ALA A 155 22.05 -22.87 5.09
N TYR A 156 23.04 -23.76 5.30
CA TYR A 156 23.99 -23.61 6.40
C TYR A 156 24.55 -22.17 6.37
N ASP A 157 23.97 -21.27 7.16
CA ASP A 157 24.66 -20.06 7.60
C ASP A 157 25.07 -20.28 9.06
N ASN A 158 26.39 -20.36 9.27
CA ASN A 158 27.08 -20.73 10.51
C ASN A 158 26.93 -19.68 11.65
N ASN A 159 25.76 -19.07 11.82
CA ASN A 159 25.57 -17.99 12.79
C ASN A 159 24.20 -18.04 13.48
N ASN A 160 24.07 -18.95 14.46
CA ASN A 160 23.37 -18.79 15.74
C ASN A 160 22.28 -17.67 15.82
N LYS A 161 21.25 -17.72 14.97
CA LYS A 161 20.07 -16.84 15.04
C LYS A 161 18.86 -17.65 15.48
N LYS A 162 18.24 -17.19 16.58
CA LYS A 162 16.94 -17.68 17.09
C LYS A 162 15.93 -17.85 15.95
N GLU A 163 15.39 -19.06 15.80
CA GLU A 163 14.27 -19.35 14.91
C GLU A 163 13.10 -18.41 15.21
N ILE A 164 12.50 -17.87 14.14
CA ILE A 164 11.25 -17.13 14.18
C ILE A 164 10.14 -18.12 14.51
N TYR A 165 9.34 -17.84 15.55
CA TYR A 165 8.18 -18.66 15.91
C TYR A 165 7.22 -18.78 14.71
N ASP A 166 7.14 -19.98 14.12
CA ASP A 166 6.10 -20.35 13.14
C ASP A 166 4.92 -20.97 13.92
N PRO A 167 3.78 -20.25 14.08
CA PRO A 167 2.60 -20.77 14.77
C PRO A 167 1.98 -21.99 14.07
N PHE A 168 2.45 -22.31 12.86
CA PHE A 168 2.01 -23.45 12.05
C PHE A 168 3.00 -24.61 12.03
N LYS A 169 4.21 -24.49 12.61
CA LYS A 169 5.25 -25.56 12.63
C LYS A 169 4.71 -26.87 13.20
N ASN A 170 3.80 -26.78 14.17
CA ASN A 170 3.15 -27.92 14.82
C ASN A 170 1.65 -28.07 14.47
N ARG A 171 1.13 -27.30 13.50
CA ARG A 171 -0.30 -27.32 13.10
C ARG A 171 -0.51 -27.75 11.64
N ILE A 172 0.55 -27.93 10.84
CA ILE A 172 0.49 -28.43 9.46
C ILE A 172 0.92 -29.91 9.42
N HIS A 173 0.41 -30.70 10.34
CA HIS A 173 0.33 -32.14 10.15
C HIS A 173 -1.15 -32.49 10.16
N LEU A 174 -1.57 -33.33 9.21
CA LEU A 174 -2.95 -33.82 9.01
C LEU A 174 -3.84 -32.99 8.08
N VAL A 175 -3.50 -32.87 6.80
CA VAL A 175 -4.42 -33.23 5.69
C VAL A 175 -3.57 -33.53 4.46
N ASN A 176 -2.71 -34.54 4.51
CA ASN A 176 -2.06 -35.11 3.31
C ASN A 176 -2.37 -36.60 3.16
N LEU A 177 -3.38 -37.08 3.88
CA LEU A 177 -3.78 -38.49 3.95
C LEU A 177 -5.20 -38.66 3.39
N TYR A 178 -5.41 -38.37 2.11
CA TYR A 178 -6.58 -38.93 1.41
C TYR A 178 -6.22 -39.24 -0.04
N LYS A 179 -5.81 -40.49 -0.29
CA LYS A 179 -6.17 -41.18 -1.54
C LYS A 179 -7.71 -41.24 -1.58
N PRO A 180 -8.34 -41.15 -2.76
CA PRO A 180 -9.77 -40.89 -2.89
C PRO A 180 -10.55 -42.13 -2.44
N LEU A 181 -11.15 -42.07 -1.25
CA LEU A 181 -12.30 -42.91 -0.97
C LEU A 181 -13.46 -42.32 -1.77
N ASP A 182 -14.05 -43.17 -2.59
CA ASP A 182 -15.06 -42.93 -3.62
C ASP A 182 -16.41 -42.48 -3.03
N SER A 183 -16.40 -41.41 -2.22
CA SER A 183 -17.58 -40.81 -1.62
C SER A 183 -17.66 -39.35 -2.04
N SER A 184 -18.27 -39.16 -3.20
CA SER A 184 -18.66 -37.85 -3.74
C SER A 184 -19.30 -36.95 -2.68
N ILE A 185 -20.02 -37.52 -1.70
CA ILE A 185 -20.71 -36.81 -0.61
C ILE A 185 -19.74 -36.23 0.44
N TYR A 186 -18.66 -36.94 0.80
CA TYR A 186 -17.73 -36.51 1.86
C TYR A 186 -16.91 -35.29 1.43
N TRP A 187 -16.33 -35.34 0.23
CA TRP A 187 -15.67 -34.19 -0.39
C TRP A 187 -16.64 -33.01 -0.59
N THR A 188 -17.88 -33.29 -0.96
CA THR A 188 -18.89 -32.24 -1.23
C THR A 188 -19.29 -31.46 0.01
N PHE A 189 -19.29 -32.07 1.20
CA PHE A 189 -19.73 -31.38 2.42
C PHE A 189 -18.55 -30.91 3.30
N VAL A 190 -17.64 -31.83 3.62
CA VAL A 190 -16.54 -31.61 4.57
C VAL A 190 -15.40 -30.81 3.92
N GLY A 191 -15.03 -31.17 2.70
CA GLY A 191 -14.02 -30.47 1.91
C GLY A 191 -14.43 -29.02 1.60
N LYS A 192 -15.67 -28.81 1.15
CA LYS A 192 -16.19 -27.46 0.86
C LYS A 192 -16.24 -26.55 2.10
N MET A 193 -16.63 -27.08 3.26
CA MET A 193 -16.66 -26.31 4.51
C MET A 193 -15.25 -25.91 4.96
N ASN A 194 -14.27 -26.82 4.89
CA ASN A 194 -12.87 -26.55 5.22
C ASN A 194 -12.25 -25.49 4.29
N VAL A 195 -12.46 -25.63 2.97
CA VAL A 195 -11.98 -24.66 1.96
C VAL A 195 -12.61 -23.29 2.18
N SER A 196 -13.93 -23.22 2.46
CA SER A 196 -14.63 -21.95 2.70
C SER A 196 -14.11 -21.22 3.94
N ILE A 197 -13.84 -21.94 5.03
CA ILE A 197 -13.36 -21.33 6.28
C ILE A 197 -11.90 -20.90 6.17
N ARG A 198 -11.03 -21.72 5.55
CA ARG A 198 -9.64 -21.35 5.26
C ARG A 198 -9.55 -20.17 4.29
N LYS A 199 -10.47 -20.08 3.33
CA LYS A 199 -10.62 -18.91 2.47
C LYS A 199 -10.96 -17.66 3.28
N HIS A 200 -11.90 -17.75 4.21
CA HIS A 200 -12.23 -16.62 5.09
C HIS A 200 -11.03 -16.21 5.97
N LEU A 201 -10.26 -17.18 6.46
CA LEU A 201 -9.02 -16.92 7.18
C LEU A 201 -7.98 -16.20 6.31
N LEU A 202 -7.78 -16.64 5.07
CA LEU A 202 -6.93 -16.00 4.08
C LEU A 202 -7.34 -14.53 3.84
N GLU A 203 -8.62 -14.29 3.56
CA GLU A 203 -9.17 -12.94 3.35
C GLU A 203 -8.94 -12.06 4.59
N THR A 204 -9.13 -12.61 5.80
CA THR A 204 -8.91 -11.89 7.06
C THR A 204 -7.45 -11.48 7.26
N TYR A 205 -6.47 -12.34 6.93
CA TYR A 205 -5.06 -11.98 6.96
C TYR A 205 -4.71 -10.93 5.89
N LEU A 206 -5.29 -11.03 4.69
CA LEU A 206 -5.10 -10.04 3.63
C LEU A 206 -5.68 -8.66 3.97
N GLU A 207 -6.63 -8.58 4.88
CA GLU A 207 -7.12 -7.30 5.37
C GLU A 207 -6.12 -6.56 6.27
N VAL A 208 -5.22 -7.26 6.95
CA VAL A 208 -4.22 -6.67 7.84
C VAL A 208 -3.01 -6.20 7.02
N ASN A 209 -2.74 -4.89 7.01
CA ASN A 209 -1.72 -4.29 6.14
C ASN A 209 -0.28 -4.38 6.69
N THR A 210 0.18 -5.59 7.02
CA THR A 210 1.56 -5.89 7.47
C THR A 210 2.26 -6.92 6.58
N ALA A 211 3.60 -6.90 6.56
CA ALA A 211 4.40 -7.87 5.80
C ALA A 211 4.21 -9.31 6.32
N THR A 212 4.08 -9.48 7.64
CA THR A 212 3.91 -10.80 8.28
C THR A 212 2.56 -11.42 7.96
N ALA A 213 1.48 -10.62 8.00
CA ALA A 213 0.16 -11.09 7.55
C ALA A 213 0.17 -11.48 6.06
N ALA A 214 0.87 -10.72 5.21
CA ALA A 214 1.03 -11.06 3.80
C ALA A 214 1.75 -12.40 3.61
N LYS A 215 2.82 -12.68 4.36
CA LYS A 215 3.53 -13.97 4.32
C LYS A 215 2.63 -15.14 4.73
N ILE A 216 1.87 -14.99 5.82
CA ILE A 216 0.92 -16.00 6.28
C ILE A 216 -0.17 -16.22 5.23
N ALA A 217 -0.72 -15.15 4.67
CA ALA A 217 -1.71 -15.22 3.60
C ALA A 217 -1.18 -15.99 2.37
N LEU A 218 0.08 -15.78 1.99
CA LEU A 218 0.67 -16.50 0.85
C LEU A 218 0.81 -18.00 1.14
N LYS A 219 1.21 -18.38 2.36
CA LYS A 219 1.26 -19.79 2.80
C LYS A 219 -0.14 -20.42 2.74
N LEU A 220 -1.14 -19.76 3.33
CA LEU A 220 -2.53 -20.20 3.30
C LEU A 220 -3.10 -20.31 1.88
N ALA A 221 -2.75 -19.38 0.99
CA ALA A 221 -3.16 -19.44 -0.42
C ALA A 221 -2.56 -20.65 -1.14
N ALA A 222 -1.29 -20.97 -0.88
CA ALA A 222 -0.65 -22.19 -1.40
C ALA A 222 -1.37 -23.45 -0.87
N ASP A 223 -1.67 -23.49 0.42
CA ASP A 223 -2.35 -24.64 1.03
C ASP A 223 -3.77 -24.82 0.48
N LEU A 224 -4.51 -23.72 0.24
CA LEU A 224 -5.84 -23.77 -0.36
C LEU A 224 -5.84 -24.33 -1.80
N HIS A 225 -4.82 -23.99 -2.60
CA HIS A 225 -4.64 -24.58 -3.93
C HIS A 225 -4.32 -26.09 -3.86
N LEU A 226 -3.72 -26.56 -2.77
CA LEU A 226 -3.48 -28.00 -2.53
C LEU A 226 -4.77 -28.74 -2.19
N PHE A 227 -5.65 -28.11 -1.40
CA PHE A 227 -6.89 -28.73 -0.93
C PHE A 227 -8.04 -28.70 -1.94
N SER A 228 -8.13 -27.67 -2.77
CA SER A 228 -9.36 -27.39 -3.51
C SER A 228 -9.60 -28.29 -4.71
N ARG A 229 -8.56 -28.81 -5.40
CA ARG A 229 -8.60 -29.71 -6.58
C ARG A 229 -9.63 -29.35 -7.69
N VAL A 230 -10.32 -28.22 -7.61
CA VAL A 230 -11.48 -27.83 -8.44
C VAL A 230 -11.21 -26.44 -8.99
N SER A 231 -11.48 -26.25 -10.28
CA SER A 231 -11.10 -25.09 -11.10
C SER A 231 -11.86 -23.79 -10.82
N GLU A 232 -12.86 -23.77 -9.93
CA GLU A 232 -13.64 -22.57 -9.59
C GLU A 232 -13.22 -21.99 -8.23
N ASN A 233 -11.96 -21.57 -8.17
CA ASN A 233 -11.29 -21.15 -6.96
C ASN A 233 -11.68 -19.72 -6.55
N GLY A 234 -12.83 -19.53 -5.92
CA GLY A 234 -13.30 -18.21 -5.43
C GLY A 234 -12.33 -17.41 -4.52
N PHE A 235 -11.10 -17.87 -4.34
CA PHE A 235 -9.94 -17.23 -3.69
C PHE A 235 -8.84 -16.78 -4.67
N THR A 236 -9.03 -16.83 -5.99
CA THR A 236 -8.05 -16.34 -7.01
C THR A 236 -7.60 -14.90 -6.75
N SER A 237 -8.53 -14.00 -6.44
CA SER A 237 -8.21 -12.60 -6.10
C SER A 237 -7.41 -12.47 -4.80
N ALA A 238 -7.66 -13.37 -3.84
CA ALA A 238 -6.89 -13.47 -2.61
C ALA A 238 -5.46 -13.98 -2.86
N THR A 239 -5.28 -15.01 -3.69
CA THR A 239 -3.96 -15.51 -4.10
C THR A 239 -3.14 -14.43 -4.82
N ILE A 240 -3.73 -13.76 -5.82
CA ILE A 240 -3.09 -12.64 -6.52
C ILE A 240 -2.64 -11.57 -5.54
N THR A 241 -3.51 -11.21 -4.60
CA THR A 241 -3.20 -10.18 -3.60
C THR A 241 -2.09 -10.63 -2.66
N ALA A 242 -2.09 -11.88 -2.21
CA ALA A 242 -1.02 -12.44 -1.41
C ALA A 242 0.32 -12.36 -2.16
N LEU A 243 0.37 -12.70 -3.45
CA LEU A 243 1.59 -12.62 -4.27
C LEU A 243 2.09 -11.17 -4.40
N ILE A 244 1.21 -10.23 -4.75
CA ILE A 244 1.55 -8.80 -4.89
C ILE A 244 2.05 -8.22 -3.57
N ARG A 245 1.39 -8.51 -2.44
CA ARG A 245 1.80 -7.99 -1.12
C ARG A 245 3.14 -8.53 -0.65
N ASN A 246 3.54 -9.71 -1.10
CA ASN A 246 4.88 -10.28 -0.87
C ASN A 246 5.92 -9.79 -1.89
N GLY A 247 5.56 -8.89 -2.81
CA GLY A 247 6.46 -8.39 -3.85
C GLY A 247 6.85 -9.45 -4.88
N ARG A 248 6.01 -10.47 -5.08
CA ARG A 248 6.21 -11.56 -6.04
C ARG A 248 5.47 -11.30 -7.35
N ASP A 249 5.84 -10.21 -8.01
CA ASP A 249 5.12 -9.71 -9.20
C ASP A 249 5.24 -10.68 -10.38
N ILE A 250 6.40 -11.33 -10.56
CA ILE A 250 6.62 -12.30 -11.64
C ILE A 250 5.76 -13.54 -11.42
N SER A 251 5.78 -14.08 -10.19
CA SER A 251 4.93 -15.23 -9.86
C SER A 251 3.45 -14.91 -9.96
N CYS A 252 3.05 -13.68 -9.61
CA CYS A 252 1.69 -13.21 -9.80
C CYS A 252 1.29 -13.20 -11.28
N TYR A 253 2.15 -12.70 -12.16
CA TYR A 253 1.86 -12.66 -13.59
C TYR A 253 1.79 -14.07 -14.19
N ASN A 254 2.74 -14.95 -13.86
CA ASN A 254 2.70 -16.36 -14.26
C ASN A 254 1.38 -17.01 -13.83
N TYR A 255 1.00 -16.83 -12.56
CA TYR A 255 -0.28 -17.34 -12.04
C TYR A 255 -1.48 -16.84 -12.83
N ILE A 256 -1.51 -15.56 -13.23
CA ILE A 256 -2.61 -14.99 -14.02
C ILE A 256 -2.67 -15.62 -15.41
N ILE A 257 -1.53 -15.72 -16.11
CA ILE A 257 -1.46 -16.29 -17.47
C ILE A 257 -1.82 -17.77 -17.46
N ASP A 258 -1.25 -18.53 -16.53
CA ASP A 258 -1.51 -19.97 -16.40
C ASP A 258 -3.01 -20.22 -16.07
N SER A 259 -3.60 -19.36 -15.23
CA SER A 259 -5.06 -19.38 -14.94
C SER A 259 -5.93 -19.05 -16.16
N GLN A 260 -5.37 -18.43 -17.20
CA GLN A 260 -6.05 -18.17 -18.47
C GLN A 260 -5.85 -19.33 -19.44
N ILE A 261 -4.64 -19.88 -19.54
CA ILE A 261 -4.32 -21.01 -20.44
C ILE A 261 -5.16 -22.25 -20.08
N ASP A 262 -5.34 -22.55 -18.79
CA ASP A 262 -6.21 -23.64 -18.31
C ASP A 262 -7.67 -23.49 -18.76
N LYS A 263 -8.14 -22.28 -19.10
CA LYS A 263 -9.50 -22.05 -19.63
C LYS A 263 -9.63 -22.29 -21.14
N PHE A 264 -8.53 -22.20 -21.90
CA PHE A 264 -8.59 -22.13 -23.38
C PHE A 264 -8.02 -23.35 -24.12
N GLU A 265 -6.93 -23.96 -23.66
CA GLU A 265 -6.24 -24.99 -24.48
C GLU A 265 -6.54 -26.45 -24.09
N TYR A 266 -6.88 -26.74 -22.83
CA TYR A 266 -7.11 -28.13 -22.39
C TYR A 266 -8.23 -28.28 -21.36
N PRO A 267 -9.52 -28.26 -21.78
CA PRO A 267 -10.66 -28.48 -20.88
C PRO A 267 -10.60 -29.83 -20.11
N SER A 268 -9.90 -30.82 -20.66
CA SER A 268 -9.70 -32.15 -20.04
C SER A 268 -8.60 -32.18 -18.97
N LEU A 269 -7.75 -31.15 -18.87
CA LEU A 269 -6.71 -30.98 -17.84
C LEU A 269 -7.21 -30.24 -16.59
N LEU A 270 -8.50 -29.92 -16.52
CA LEU A 270 -9.20 -29.54 -15.28
C LEU A 270 -9.15 -30.65 -14.20
N GLY A 271 -8.59 -31.81 -14.54
CA GLY A 271 -8.18 -32.86 -13.63
C GLY A 271 -6.95 -32.50 -12.78
N VAL A 272 -6.61 -33.43 -11.87
CA VAL A 272 -5.68 -33.32 -10.74
C VAL A 272 -4.34 -32.61 -11.03
N ASP A 273 -3.85 -32.62 -12.27
CA ASP A 273 -2.54 -32.05 -12.67
C ASP A 273 -2.47 -30.52 -12.79
N SER A 274 -3.56 -29.82 -13.15
CA SER A 274 -3.57 -28.35 -13.26
C SER A 274 -3.34 -27.66 -11.91
N ASN A 275 -3.90 -28.21 -10.83
CA ASN A 275 -3.69 -27.71 -9.47
C ASN A 275 -2.23 -27.89 -9.00
N LEU A 276 -1.57 -28.99 -9.40
CA LEU A 276 -0.15 -29.21 -9.11
C LEU A 276 0.75 -28.21 -9.84
N PHE A 277 0.38 -27.81 -11.06
CA PHE A 277 1.10 -26.79 -11.82
C PHE A 277 1.00 -25.40 -11.17
N VAL A 278 -0.21 -24.98 -10.79
CA VAL A 278 -0.46 -23.73 -10.05
C VAL A 278 0.29 -23.72 -8.70
N LEU A 279 0.32 -24.86 -7.99
CA LEU A 279 1.06 -25.01 -6.73
C LEU A 279 2.57 -24.88 -6.92
N ARG A 280 3.13 -25.51 -7.96
CA ARG A 280 4.55 -25.37 -8.32
C ARG A 280 4.90 -23.92 -8.59
N ARG A 281 4.04 -23.12 -9.22
CA ARG A 281 4.28 -21.68 -9.40
C ARG A 281 4.27 -20.87 -8.11
N ILE A 282 3.43 -21.25 -7.15
CA ILE A 282 3.35 -20.56 -5.86
C ILE A 282 4.53 -20.94 -4.96
N ARG A 283 4.92 -22.23 -4.90
CA ARG A 283 5.98 -22.73 -4.00
C ARG A 283 7.38 -22.77 -4.62
N GLU A 284 7.49 -23.08 -5.90
CA GLU A 284 8.75 -23.26 -6.66
C GLU A 284 8.77 -22.38 -7.93
N PRO A 285 8.69 -21.04 -7.82
CA PRO A 285 8.55 -20.16 -8.97
C PRO A 285 9.73 -20.21 -9.97
N ASP A 286 10.88 -20.75 -9.55
CA ASP A 286 12.10 -20.84 -10.36
C ASP A 286 12.23 -22.14 -11.17
N SER A 287 11.41 -23.16 -10.92
CA SER A 287 11.47 -24.45 -11.62
C SER A 287 10.75 -24.48 -12.97
N LEU A 288 10.03 -23.41 -13.32
CA LEU A 288 9.18 -23.33 -14.52
C LEU A 288 9.51 -22.10 -15.40
N PRO A 289 9.28 -22.16 -16.73
CA PRO A 289 9.54 -21.04 -17.65
C PRO A 289 8.83 -19.76 -17.23
N LYS A 290 9.53 -18.61 -17.20
CA LYS A 290 8.95 -17.35 -16.69
C LYS A 290 8.29 -16.56 -17.82
N HIS A 291 7.07 -16.09 -17.57
CA HIS A 291 6.39 -15.10 -18.40
C HIS A 291 6.97 -13.71 -18.13
N ASP A 292 7.09 -12.90 -19.18
CA ASP A 292 7.53 -11.51 -19.11
C ASP A 292 6.35 -10.61 -19.47
N ILE A 293 5.79 -9.93 -18.47
CA ILE A 293 4.62 -9.07 -18.65
C ILE A 293 4.79 -8.01 -19.74
N ILE A 294 6.01 -7.56 -20.03
CA ILE A 294 6.25 -6.56 -21.07
C ILE A 294 6.22 -7.21 -22.45
N ARG A 295 6.88 -8.36 -22.62
CA ARG A 295 6.94 -9.09 -23.90
C ARG A 295 5.60 -9.75 -24.22
N ASP A 296 5.07 -10.47 -23.26
CA ASP A 296 3.90 -11.33 -23.43
C ASP A 296 2.63 -10.50 -23.61
N SER A 297 2.52 -9.32 -22.98
CA SER A 297 1.44 -8.38 -23.29
C SER A 297 1.44 -8.01 -24.78
N GLY A 298 2.59 -7.72 -25.37
CA GLY A 298 2.68 -7.41 -26.79
C GLY A 298 2.14 -8.52 -27.70
N GLN A 299 2.44 -9.78 -27.36
CA GLN A 299 1.92 -10.95 -28.08
C GLN A 299 0.41 -11.11 -27.89
N LEU A 300 -0.07 -11.10 -26.65
CA LEU A 300 -1.49 -11.28 -26.32
C LEU A 300 -2.39 -10.22 -26.98
N PHE A 301 -1.96 -8.96 -27.00
CA PHE A 301 -2.70 -7.89 -27.68
C PHE A 301 -2.64 -8.02 -29.21
N SER A 302 -1.53 -8.51 -29.77
CA SER A 302 -1.42 -8.74 -31.21
C SER A 302 -2.27 -9.92 -31.70
N GLU A 303 -2.49 -10.92 -30.84
CA GLU A 303 -3.27 -12.12 -31.12
C GLU A 303 -4.74 -12.01 -30.67
N GLY A 304 -5.12 -10.89 -30.02
CA GLY A 304 -6.48 -10.65 -29.53
C GLY A 304 -6.89 -11.55 -28.35
N GLN A 305 -5.94 -12.18 -27.67
CA GLN A 305 -6.17 -13.13 -26.58
C GLN A 305 -6.23 -12.44 -25.20
N ILE A 306 -7.08 -11.41 -25.07
CA ILE A 306 -7.30 -10.72 -23.79
C ILE A 306 -8.37 -11.50 -23.02
N SER A 307 -8.15 -11.75 -21.72
CA SER A 307 -9.08 -12.56 -20.93
C SER A 307 -10.47 -11.94 -20.80
N GLY A 308 -10.53 -10.61 -20.66
CA GLY A 308 -11.77 -9.88 -20.39
C GLY A 308 -12.35 -10.12 -18.98
N ASP A 309 -11.77 -11.02 -18.18
CA ASP A 309 -12.12 -11.25 -16.78
C ASP A 309 -11.63 -10.08 -15.93
N VAL A 310 -12.58 -9.29 -15.41
CA VAL A 310 -12.27 -8.09 -14.62
C VAL A 310 -11.33 -8.35 -13.45
N ASN A 311 -11.35 -9.55 -12.84
CA ASN A 311 -10.48 -9.86 -11.71
C ASN A 311 -9.02 -9.99 -12.16
N LEU A 312 -8.79 -10.70 -13.27
CA LEU A 312 -7.46 -10.92 -13.83
C LEU A 312 -6.92 -9.65 -14.48
N GLU A 313 -7.76 -8.91 -15.19
CA GLU A 313 -7.38 -7.65 -15.82
C GLU A 313 -7.09 -6.56 -14.78
N THR A 314 -7.86 -6.47 -13.69
CA THR A 314 -7.58 -5.52 -12.60
C THR A 314 -6.20 -5.75 -11.98
N ALA A 315 -5.81 -7.00 -11.79
CA ALA A 315 -4.48 -7.34 -11.30
C ALA A 315 -3.38 -7.05 -12.33
N THR A 316 -3.61 -7.43 -13.59
CA THR A 316 -2.65 -7.25 -14.69
C THR A 316 -2.38 -5.76 -14.94
N ILE A 317 -3.42 -4.93 -14.93
CA ILE A 317 -3.29 -3.47 -15.04
C ILE A 317 -2.43 -2.92 -13.90
N LEU A 318 -2.69 -3.36 -12.66
CA LEU A 318 -1.89 -2.93 -11.50
C LEU A 318 -0.40 -3.33 -11.64
N LEU A 319 -0.10 -4.55 -12.08
CA LEU A 319 1.28 -4.99 -12.33
C LEU A 319 1.98 -4.14 -13.40
N ARG A 320 1.29 -3.82 -14.50
CA ARG A 320 1.79 -2.92 -15.55
C ARG A 320 1.96 -1.49 -15.04
N LEU A 321 1.07 -0.98 -14.19
CA LEU A 321 1.20 0.35 -13.57
C LEU A 321 2.45 0.45 -12.69
N ARG A 322 2.72 -0.57 -11.88
CA ARG A 322 3.95 -0.65 -11.08
C ARG A 322 5.20 -0.67 -11.97
N CYS A 323 5.17 -1.38 -13.10
CA CYS A 323 6.24 -1.35 -14.09
C CYS A 323 6.40 0.06 -14.71
N ILE A 324 5.30 0.70 -15.12
CA ILE A 324 5.30 2.07 -15.69
C ILE A 324 5.91 3.06 -14.69
N ARG A 325 5.54 2.98 -13.41
CA ARG A 325 6.08 3.82 -12.35
C ARG A 325 7.59 3.65 -12.22
N ASP A 326 8.06 2.42 -12.11
CA ASP A 326 9.48 2.14 -11.96
C ASP A 326 10.28 2.56 -13.20
N LEU A 327 9.74 2.35 -14.40
CA LEU A 327 10.33 2.82 -15.66
C LEU A 327 10.39 4.35 -15.73
N LYS A 328 9.35 5.06 -15.27
CA LYS A 328 9.36 6.53 -15.14
C LYS A 328 10.41 6.99 -14.13
N ASN A 329 10.55 6.30 -13.01
CA ASN A 329 11.58 6.59 -12.00
C ASN A 329 12.98 6.38 -12.56
N LEU A 330 13.24 5.27 -13.25
CA LEU A 330 14.51 4.99 -13.91
C LEU A 330 14.82 6.01 -15.02
N ARG A 331 13.82 6.40 -15.82
CA ARG A 331 13.97 7.46 -16.83
C ARG A 331 14.37 8.79 -16.20
N ASN A 332 13.67 9.20 -15.15
CA ASN A 332 13.96 10.43 -14.43
C ASN A 332 15.36 10.38 -13.79
N TYR A 333 15.76 9.22 -13.26
CA TYR A 333 17.10 8.99 -12.73
C TYR A 333 18.19 9.07 -13.81
N ASN A 334 17.96 8.49 -15.00
CA ASN A 334 18.91 8.55 -16.10
C ASN A 334 19.24 10.00 -16.49
N GLN A 335 18.26 10.92 -16.44
CA GLN A 335 18.46 12.35 -16.73
C GLN A 335 19.40 13.06 -15.73
N ILE A 336 19.54 12.53 -14.51
CA ILE A 336 20.40 13.10 -13.46
C ILE A 336 21.63 12.24 -13.15
N SER A 337 21.73 11.06 -13.75
CA SER A 337 22.77 10.06 -13.43
C SER A 337 24.19 10.56 -13.71
N ASP A 338 24.40 11.26 -14.82
CA ASP A 338 25.68 11.87 -15.17
C ASP A 338 26.13 12.92 -14.14
N TRP A 339 25.17 13.70 -13.64
CA TRP A 339 25.43 14.68 -12.58
C TRP A 339 25.72 13.98 -11.24
N LEU A 340 24.98 12.93 -10.87
CA LEU A 340 25.22 12.17 -9.63
C LEU A 340 26.63 11.55 -9.62
N GLN A 341 27.09 11.00 -10.75
CA GLN A 341 28.45 10.47 -10.87
C GLN A 341 29.53 11.56 -10.75
N SER A 342 29.23 12.80 -11.11
CA SER A 342 30.16 13.92 -10.88
C SER A 342 30.32 14.29 -9.40
N LYS A 343 29.45 13.77 -8.51
CA LYS A 343 29.37 14.11 -7.09
C LYS A 343 29.55 12.93 -6.14
N LEU A 344 29.29 11.71 -6.59
CA LEU A 344 29.30 10.49 -5.80
C LEU A 344 30.19 9.42 -6.46
N ASN A 345 30.65 8.46 -5.68
CA ASN A 345 31.37 7.31 -6.21
C ASN A 345 30.46 6.49 -7.15
N PHE A 346 31.02 6.00 -8.26
CA PHE A 346 30.36 5.14 -9.23
C PHE A 346 29.61 3.98 -8.58
N ASP A 347 30.26 3.27 -7.64
CA ASP A 347 29.64 2.12 -6.93
C ASP A 347 28.44 2.51 -6.07
N LEU A 348 28.37 3.76 -5.62
CA LEU A 348 27.22 4.25 -4.87
C LEU A 348 26.08 4.63 -5.82
N VAL A 349 26.42 5.23 -6.96
CA VAL A 349 25.45 5.57 -8.01
C VAL A 349 24.80 4.31 -8.58
N GLU A 350 25.58 3.28 -8.91
CA GLU A 350 25.03 2.02 -9.42
C GLU A 350 24.15 1.31 -8.37
N ARG A 351 24.51 1.35 -7.08
CA ARG A 351 23.64 0.84 -6.01
C ARG A 351 22.32 1.61 -5.90
N ILE A 352 22.37 2.94 -5.97
CA ILE A 352 21.14 3.76 -6.00
C ILE A 352 20.27 3.35 -7.20
N ARG A 353 20.88 3.10 -8.36
CA ARG A 353 20.17 2.67 -9.57
C ARG A 353 19.45 1.33 -9.38
N GLU A 354 20.10 0.36 -8.75
CA GLU A 354 19.54 -0.96 -8.45
C GLU A 354 18.39 -0.91 -7.43
N ASP A 355 18.41 0.07 -6.52
CA ASP A 355 17.39 0.26 -5.47
C ASP A 355 16.17 1.08 -5.92
N ILE A 356 16.17 1.68 -7.12
CA ILE A 356 15.05 2.49 -7.63
C ILE A 356 13.76 1.68 -7.89
N PRO A 357 13.81 0.51 -8.56
CA PRO A 357 12.60 -0.22 -8.91
C PRO A 357 12.04 -0.99 -7.71
N ASP A 358 10.78 -0.73 -7.37
CA ASP A 358 10.07 -1.46 -6.32
C ASP A 358 9.51 -2.81 -6.83
N SER A 359 9.16 -2.88 -8.12
CA SER A 359 8.57 -4.05 -8.74
C SER A 359 9.64 -5.12 -9.00
N GLU A 360 9.27 -6.37 -8.74
CA GLU A 360 10.17 -7.50 -8.99
C GLU A 360 10.52 -7.63 -10.47
N THR A 361 9.56 -7.38 -11.35
CA THR A 361 9.72 -7.45 -12.80
C THR A 361 10.84 -6.55 -13.30
N ILE A 362 10.84 -5.27 -12.92
CA ILE A 362 11.85 -4.32 -13.40
C ILE A 362 13.18 -4.56 -12.68
N ARG A 363 13.16 -4.82 -11.37
CA ARG A 363 14.37 -5.06 -10.57
C ARG A 363 15.16 -6.30 -11.02
N LYS A 364 14.49 -7.39 -11.42
CA LYS A 364 15.17 -8.61 -11.94
C LYS A 364 15.56 -8.51 -13.40
N ASN A 365 15.04 -7.53 -14.16
CA ASN A 365 15.32 -7.40 -15.58
C ASN A 365 16.53 -6.49 -15.83
N ARG A 366 17.70 -7.12 -16.04
CA ARG A 366 18.97 -6.44 -16.27
C ARG A 366 18.95 -5.50 -17.47
N ARG A 367 18.03 -5.65 -18.43
CA ARG A 367 17.91 -4.73 -19.58
C ARG A 367 17.63 -3.31 -19.09
N PHE A 368 16.67 -3.14 -18.18
CA PHE A 368 16.24 -1.81 -17.72
C PHE A 368 17.21 -1.15 -16.73
N LEU A 369 18.05 -1.96 -16.09
CA LEU A 369 19.10 -1.49 -15.20
C LEU A 369 20.34 -0.98 -15.96
N ARG A 370 20.42 -1.11 -17.29
CA ARG A 370 21.54 -0.54 -18.06
C ARG A 370 21.33 0.95 -18.34
N ARG A 371 22.45 1.68 -18.48
CA ARG A 371 22.48 3.14 -18.66
C ARG A 371 22.02 3.60 -20.04
N ASP A 372 22.11 2.73 -21.04
CA ASP A 372 21.93 2.98 -22.47
C ASP A 372 20.56 2.54 -23.01
N VAL A 373 19.54 2.37 -22.16
CA VAL A 373 18.22 1.90 -22.62
C VAL A 373 17.52 3.00 -23.41
N GLN A 374 17.53 2.87 -24.73
CA GLN A 374 16.92 3.84 -25.66
C GLN A 374 15.39 3.69 -25.81
N ASP A 375 14.79 2.66 -25.20
CA ASP A 375 13.39 2.28 -25.45
C ASP A 375 12.42 2.57 -24.30
N ILE A 376 12.85 3.16 -23.17
CA ILE A 376 12.02 3.29 -21.96
C ILE A 376 10.70 4.03 -22.27
N ASP A 377 10.75 5.14 -23.00
CA ASP A 377 9.55 5.92 -23.34
C ASP A 377 8.60 5.17 -24.29
N THR A 378 9.14 4.36 -25.21
CA THR A 378 8.33 3.52 -26.11
C THR A 378 7.60 2.45 -25.32
N ILE A 379 8.29 1.78 -24.39
CA ILE A 379 7.72 0.73 -23.55
C ILE A 379 6.68 1.29 -22.60
N ILE A 380 6.92 2.47 -22.00
CA ILE A 380 5.91 3.16 -21.18
C ILE A 380 4.64 3.41 -21.99
N ARG A 381 4.75 3.95 -23.21
CA ARG A 381 3.58 4.20 -24.07
C ARG A 381 2.83 2.92 -24.43
N GLN A 382 3.55 1.83 -24.71
CA GLN A 382 2.94 0.53 -25.00
C GLN A 382 2.17 0.00 -23.79
N LEU A 383 2.79 0.00 -22.60
CA LEU A 383 2.14 -0.43 -21.36
C LEU A 383 0.91 0.43 -21.02
N GLU A 384 0.97 1.75 -21.23
CA GLU A 384 -0.17 2.66 -21.04
C GLU A 384 -1.33 2.35 -22.00
N ALA A 385 -1.02 2.09 -23.29
CA ALA A 385 -2.01 1.71 -24.29
C ALA A 385 -2.65 0.34 -23.99
N TRP A 386 -1.85 -0.64 -23.59
CA TRP A 386 -2.33 -1.96 -23.19
C TRP A 386 -3.20 -1.92 -21.94
N ASN A 387 -2.88 -1.08 -20.96
CA ASN A 387 -3.73 -0.87 -19.79
C ASN A 387 -5.10 -0.30 -20.17
N GLU A 388 -5.11 0.67 -21.08
CA GLU A 388 -6.37 1.25 -21.58
C GLU A 388 -7.21 0.21 -22.33
N CYS A 389 -6.58 -0.62 -23.17
CA CYS A 389 -7.28 -1.70 -23.88
C CYS A 389 -7.81 -2.79 -22.93
N SER A 390 -7.02 -3.21 -21.94
CA SER A 390 -7.46 -4.11 -20.86
C SER A 390 -8.64 -3.52 -20.07
N PHE A 391 -8.64 -2.21 -19.81
CA PHE A 391 -9.76 -1.54 -19.15
C PHE A 391 -11.02 -1.60 -20.04
N GLU A 392 -10.91 -1.19 -21.30
CA GLU A 392 -12.02 -1.17 -22.26
C GLU A 392 -12.64 -2.55 -22.49
N SER A 393 -11.83 -3.63 -22.51
CA SER A 393 -12.33 -4.99 -22.70
C SER A 393 -13.20 -5.49 -21.53
N THR A 394 -13.00 -4.96 -20.32
CA THR A 394 -13.78 -5.35 -19.12
C THR A 394 -15.09 -4.58 -18.99
N MET A 395 -15.23 -3.43 -19.66
CA MET A 395 -16.41 -2.55 -19.52
C MET A 395 -17.73 -3.24 -19.86
N PRO A 396 -17.88 -3.98 -20.99
CA PRO A 396 -19.13 -4.65 -21.33
C PRO A 396 -19.63 -5.63 -20.26
N GLN A 397 -18.71 -6.23 -19.50
CA GLN A 397 -19.01 -7.25 -18.50
C GLN A 397 -19.24 -6.66 -17.10
N CYS A 398 -18.73 -5.45 -16.83
CA CYS A 398 -18.50 -4.96 -15.46
C CYS A 398 -18.66 -3.44 -15.31
N ASN A 399 -19.69 -2.84 -15.94
CA ASN A 399 -19.88 -1.38 -15.96
C ASN A 399 -19.77 -0.66 -14.60
N ASP A 400 -20.22 -1.30 -13.52
CA ASP A 400 -20.28 -0.66 -12.20
C ASP A 400 -19.02 -0.95 -11.34
N PHE A 401 -18.17 -1.92 -11.70
CA PHE A 401 -17.03 -2.36 -10.86
C PHE A 401 -15.98 -1.25 -10.68
N TRP A 402 -15.55 -0.64 -11.78
CA TRP A 402 -14.53 0.42 -11.76
C TRP A 402 -15.01 1.68 -11.02
N GLU A 403 -16.31 2.00 -11.11
CA GLU A 403 -16.93 3.07 -10.34
C GLU A 403 -16.90 2.77 -8.83
N GLU A 404 -17.29 1.55 -8.44
CA GLU A 404 -17.26 1.12 -7.04
C GLU A 404 -15.84 1.03 -6.48
N LEU A 405 -14.86 0.64 -7.30
CA LEU A 405 -13.44 0.65 -6.92
C LEU A 405 -12.99 2.06 -6.56
N VAL A 406 -13.29 3.05 -7.40
CA VAL A 406 -12.99 4.46 -7.12
C VAL A 406 -13.69 4.95 -5.85
N LYS A 407 -14.99 4.68 -5.71
CA LYS A 407 -15.76 5.08 -4.50
C LYS A 407 -15.17 4.46 -3.23
N THR A 408 -14.82 3.18 -3.26
CA THR A 408 -14.24 2.45 -2.12
C THR A 408 -12.87 2.99 -1.74
N ILE A 409 -12.01 3.28 -2.73
CA ILE A 409 -10.70 3.88 -2.49
C ILE A 409 -10.87 5.23 -1.80
N GLN A 410 -11.77 6.09 -2.30
CA GLN A 410 -12.05 7.42 -1.75
C GLN A 410 -12.71 7.40 -0.37
N LYS A 411 -13.66 6.49 -0.14
CA LYS A 411 -14.44 6.42 1.11
C LYS A 411 -13.65 5.86 2.29
N GLY A 412 -12.59 5.09 2.05
CA GLY A 412 -11.88 4.43 3.14
C GLY A 412 -12.38 3.02 3.46
N SER A 413 -13.55 2.63 2.96
CA SER A 413 -14.28 1.42 3.36
C SER A 413 -15.10 0.82 2.23
N VAL A 414 -15.37 -0.48 2.31
CA VAL A 414 -16.22 -1.21 1.36
C VAL A 414 -17.64 -1.26 1.91
N THR A 415 -18.63 -0.91 1.11
CA THR A 415 -20.04 -1.16 1.41
C THR A 415 -20.44 -2.51 0.84
N TRP A 416 -20.74 -3.46 1.72
CA TRP A 416 -21.25 -4.76 1.34
C TRP A 416 -22.71 -4.63 0.92
N VAL A 417 -23.06 -5.10 -0.27
CA VAL A 417 -24.46 -5.12 -0.70
C VAL A 417 -25.02 -6.50 -0.36
N SER A 418 -25.82 -6.58 0.70
CA SER A 418 -26.51 -7.82 1.09
C SER A 418 -27.71 -8.07 0.18
N GLY A 419 -27.75 -9.21 -0.51
CA GLY A 419 -28.85 -9.65 -1.39
C GLY A 419 -28.54 -10.97 -2.12
N ASP A 420 -29.48 -11.46 -2.93
CA ASP A 420 -29.30 -12.64 -3.81
C ASP A 420 -28.41 -12.27 -5.00
N LEU A 421 -27.10 -12.23 -4.77
CA LEU A 421 -26.08 -11.99 -5.80
C LEU A 421 -25.84 -13.27 -6.59
N ASN A 422 -25.65 -13.16 -7.90
CA ASN A 422 -25.11 -14.30 -8.67
C ASN A 422 -23.60 -14.50 -8.37
N VAL A 423 -23.08 -15.68 -8.68
CA VAL A 423 -21.67 -16.06 -8.42
C VAL A 423 -20.69 -15.03 -8.97
N GLY A 424 -20.95 -14.48 -10.16
CA GLY A 424 -20.10 -13.45 -10.78
C GLY A 424 -20.11 -12.11 -10.03
N GLU A 425 -21.26 -11.68 -9.52
CA GLU A 425 -21.40 -10.47 -8.68
C GLU A 425 -20.71 -10.62 -7.33
N GLU A 426 -20.84 -11.79 -6.72
CA GLU A 426 -20.15 -12.11 -5.46
C GLU A 426 -18.62 -12.09 -5.64
N MET A 427 -18.13 -12.70 -6.72
CA MET A 427 -16.69 -12.68 -7.06
C MET A 427 -16.18 -11.26 -7.29
N ARG A 428 -16.96 -10.39 -7.96
CA ARG A 428 -16.61 -8.98 -8.16
C ARG A 428 -16.58 -8.18 -6.87
N GLN A 429 -17.55 -8.36 -5.96
CA GLN A 429 -17.51 -7.70 -4.66
C GLN A 429 -16.34 -8.17 -3.79
N ARG A 430 -15.99 -9.46 -3.84
CA ARG A 430 -14.82 -10.00 -3.16
C ARG A 430 -13.52 -9.44 -3.75
N ALA A 431 -13.40 -9.39 -5.07
CA ALA A 431 -12.28 -8.75 -5.75
C ALA A 431 -12.16 -7.28 -5.36
N LEU A 432 -13.28 -6.55 -5.28
CA LEU A 432 -13.32 -5.18 -4.81
C LEU A 432 -12.72 -5.05 -3.40
N ILE A 433 -13.16 -5.87 -2.44
CA ILE A 433 -12.71 -5.88 -1.03
C ILE A 433 -11.20 -6.04 -0.91
N ILE A 434 -10.61 -6.82 -1.81
CA ILE A 434 -9.20 -7.19 -1.73
C ILE A 434 -8.34 -6.20 -2.54
N TYR A 435 -8.74 -5.85 -3.75
CA TYR A 435 -7.96 -4.99 -4.65
C TYR A 435 -7.96 -3.52 -4.25
N TRP A 436 -9.01 -3.00 -3.60
CA TRP A 436 -9.06 -1.56 -3.31
C TRP A 436 -7.87 -1.08 -2.47
N LYS A 437 -7.36 -1.91 -1.55
CA LYS A 437 -6.17 -1.60 -0.74
C LYS A 437 -4.92 -1.51 -1.60
N LEU A 438 -4.73 -2.48 -2.48
CA LEU A 438 -3.61 -2.51 -3.41
C LEU A 438 -3.61 -1.31 -4.36
N TRP A 439 -4.78 -0.93 -4.85
CA TRP A 439 -4.95 0.22 -5.75
C TRP A 439 -4.87 1.56 -5.00
N ARG A 440 -5.25 1.63 -3.71
CA ARG A 440 -5.05 2.82 -2.89
C ARG A 440 -3.56 3.15 -2.72
N ASP A 441 -2.73 2.13 -2.58
CA ASP A 441 -1.30 2.29 -2.38
C ASP A 441 -0.55 2.69 -3.68
N GLU A 442 -1.21 2.64 -4.83
CA GLU A 442 -0.64 3.04 -6.12
C GLU A 442 -0.92 4.53 -6.43
N PRO A 443 0.11 5.38 -6.57
CA PRO A 443 -0.06 6.79 -6.89
C PRO A 443 -0.78 6.99 -8.23
N SER A 444 -1.70 7.95 -8.30
CA SER A 444 -2.49 8.28 -9.51
C SER A 444 -3.51 7.23 -9.95
N ALA A 445 -3.66 6.11 -9.23
CA ALA A 445 -4.63 5.05 -9.55
C ALA A 445 -6.06 5.58 -9.76
N VAL A 446 -6.54 6.42 -8.85
CA VAL A 446 -7.89 7.00 -8.90
C VAL A 446 -8.06 7.93 -10.09
N ASP A 447 -7.08 8.81 -10.35
CA ASP A 447 -7.15 9.78 -11.44
C ASP A 447 -7.10 9.11 -12.80
N LEU A 448 -6.33 8.02 -12.90
CA LEU A 448 -6.22 7.20 -14.09
C LEU A 448 -7.56 6.51 -14.43
N ILE A 449 -8.19 5.85 -13.45
CA ILE A 449 -9.51 5.22 -13.65
C ILE A 449 -10.54 6.27 -14.05
N LYS A 450 -10.58 7.42 -13.36
CA LYS A 450 -11.48 8.54 -13.71
C LYS A 450 -11.28 9.02 -15.14
N LYS A 451 -10.02 9.17 -15.56
CA LYS A 451 -9.66 9.56 -16.93
C LYS A 451 -10.19 8.55 -17.95
N TRP A 452 -10.01 7.25 -17.71
CA TRP A 452 -10.52 6.22 -18.60
C TRP A 452 -12.05 6.16 -18.62
N LEU A 453 -12.72 6.30 -17.48
CA LEU A 453 -14.19 6.38 -17.40
C LEU A 453 -14.75 7.55 -18.22
N VAL A 454 -14.13 8.74 -18.12
CA VAL A 454 -14.53 9.91 -18.91
C VAL A 454 -14.30 9.66 -20.40
N LYS A 455 -13.14 9.13 -20.79
CA LYS A 455 -12.83 8.84 -22.19
C LYS A 455 -13.80 7.81 -22.78
N PHE A 456 -14.06 6.71 -22.06
CA PHE A 456 -15.02 5.68 -22.49
C PHE A 456 -16.45 6.24 -22.64
N ALA A 457 -16.89 7.10 -21.72
CA ALA A 457 -18.20 7.74 -21.82
C ALA A 457 -18.33 8.68 -23.03
N LEU A 458 -17.21 9.25 -23.52
CA LEU A 458 -17.19 10.11 -24.70
C LEU A 458 -17.12 9.32 -26.01
N THR A 459 -16.60 8.10 -26.01
CA THR A 459 -16.40 7.26 -27.20
C THR A 459 -17.49 6.19 -27.39
N SER A 460 -18.20 5.82 -26.33
CA SER A 460 -19.22 4.76 -26.34
C SER A 460 -20.64 5.31 -26.28
N SER A 461 -21.58 4.73 -27.04
CA SER A 461 -23.02 5.06 -26.97
C SER A 461 -23.69 4.61 -25.66
N THR A 462 -22.96 3.89 -24.82
CA THR A 462 -23.44 3.29 -23.57
C THR A 462 -22.93 4.11 -22.39
N VAL A 463 -23.74 5.05 -21.90
CA VAL A 463 -23.37 5.99 -20.84
C VAL A 463 -23.32 5.29 -19.46
N PRO A 464 -22.19 5.32 -18.71
CA PRO A 464 -22.11 4.83 -17.34
C PRO A 464 -23.09 5.56 -16.40
N LYS A 465 -23.62 4.85 -15.38
CA LYS A 465 -24.73 5.32 -14.51
C LYS A 465 -24.44 6.63 -13.76
N LEU A 466 -23.17 7.02 -13.62
CA LEU A 466 -22.74 8.32 -13.08
C LEU A 466 -23.42 9.55 -13.71
N PHE A 467 -23.94 9.44 -14.93
CA PHE A 467 -24.62 10.56 -15.63
C PHE A 467 -26.16 10.61 -15.47
N LYS A 468 -26.81 9.61 -14.85
CA LYS A 468 -28.28 9.58 -14.72
C LYS A 468 -28.85 10.29 -13.48
N LEU A 469 -28.02 10.79 -12.57
CA LEU A 469 -28.47 11.46 -11.32
C LEU A 469 -28.33 12.99 -11.33
N ARG A 470 -28.20 13.63 -12.50
CA ARG A 470 -28.15 15.10 -12.63
C ARG A 470 -29.01 15.61 -13.78
N SER A 471 -30.30 15.32 -13.77
CA SER A 471 -31.26 15.95 -14.69
C SER A 471 -32.58 16.28 -13.99
N GLN A 472 -32.53 17.03 -12.89
CA GLN A 472 -33.68 17.75 -12.34
C GLN A 472 -33.16 18.79 -11.34
N ASN A 473 -32.85 19.98 -11.87
CA ASN A 473 -32.92 21.31 -11.23
C ASN A 473 -32.03 22.28 -11.99
N ASN A 474 -32.53 22.78 -13.12
CA ASN A 474 -32.16 24.11 -13.59
C ASN A 474 -33.13 25.08 -12.94
N TYR A 475 -32.64 25.96 -12.07
CA TYR A 475 -32.96 27.40 -12.12
C TYR A 475 -31.97 28.17 -11.23
N SER A 476 -31.18 29.02 -11.87
CA SER A 476 -30.52 30.21 -11.31
C SER A 476 -29.57 30.03 -10.11
N ARG A 477 -28.27 29.86 -10.38
CA ARG A 477 -27.23 30.50 -9.57
C ARG A 477 -25.95 30.71 -10.37
N LYS A 478 -25.53 31.97 -10.43
CA LYS A 478 -24.25 32.47 -10.95
C LYS A 478 -23.13 31.45 -10.73
N GLU A 479 -22.37 31.16 -11.79
CA GLU A 479 -21.11 30.42 -11.69
C GLU A 479 -20.26 31.03 -10.58
N LYS A 480 -20.11 30.31 -9.46
CA LYS A 480 -19.00 30.56 -8.54
C LYS A 480 -17.77 29.94 -9.20
N PRO A 481 -16.65 30.67 -9.32
CA PRO A 481 -15.43 30.11 -9.88
C PRO A 481 -15.02 28.89 -9.05
N ASN A 482 -14.68 27.81 -9.74
CA ASN A 482 -14.23 26.54 -9.20
C ASN A 482 -12.97 26.78 -8.34
N MET A 483 -13.13 27.01 -7.03
CA MET A 483 -12.03 27.26 -6.11
C MET A 483 -11.28 25.96 -5.86
N LYS A 484 -10.07 25.85 -6.43
CA LYS A 484 -9.14 24.76 -6.15
C LYS A 484 -8.80 24.71 -4.66
N ASP A 485 -8.70 23.50 -4.14
CA ASP A 485 -8.47 23.16 -2.73
C ASP A 485 -7.02 23.41 -2.30
N THR A 486 -6.81 24.03 -1.14
CA THR A 486 -5.49 24.33 -0.54
C THR A 486 -4.82 23.07 0.03
N SER A 487 -5.56 21.97 0.19
CA SER A 487 -5.07 20.72 0.79
C SER A 487 -3.90 20.06 0.05
N ALA A 488 -3.81 20.21 -1.27
CA ALA A 488 -2.77 19.58 -2.09
C ALA A 488 -1.35 20.06 -1.75
N GLY A 489 -1.17 21.36 -1.52
CA GLY A 489 0.12 21.93 -1.10
C GLY A 489 0.51 21.52 0.33
N ALA A 490 -0.47 21.37 1.22
CA ALA A 490 -0.26 20.94 2.60
C ALA A 490 0.05 19.43 2.72
N ALA A 491 -0.46 18.61 1.79
CA ALA A 491 -0.34 17.15 1.81
C ALA A 491 1.08 16.61 1.56
N VAL A 492 2.00 17.45 1.05
CA VAL A 492 3.40 17.06 0.80
C VAL A 492 4.17 16.80 2.10
N TYR A 493 3.73 17.37 3.22
CA TYR A 493 4.36 17.25 4.52
C TYR A 493 3.78 16.06 5.30
N SER A 494 4.25 14.85 4.98
CA SER A 494 4.01 13.68 5.85
C SER A 494 5.03 13.65 7.01
N PRO A 495 4.69 13.07 8.18
CA PRO A 495 5.63 12.92 9.30
C PRO A 495 6.96 12.23 8.96
N LEU A 496 6.99 11.41 7.90
CA LEU A 496 8.19 10.73 7.39
C LEU A 496 9.13 11.65 6.61
N LEU A 497 8.60 12.73 6.00
CA LEU A 497 9.37 13.68 5.20
C LEU A 497 9.94 14.85 6.03
N LEU A 498 9.42 15.13 7.22
CA LEU A 498 9.81 16.29 8.05
C LEU A 498 11.18 16.17 8.77
N GLY A 499 11.99 15.14 8.46
CA GLY A 499 13.34 14.97 9.02
C GLY A 499 14.39 15.91 8.41
N SER A 500 15.62 15.96 8.97
CA SER A 500 16.72 16.86 8.57
C SER A 500 17.14 16.80 7.09
N ILE A 501 16.73 15.74 6.38
CA ILE A 501 16.91 15.59 4.92
C ILE A 501 16.10 16.66 4.17
N TYR A 502 14.88 16.98 4.62
CA TYR A 502 14.04 17.99 3.98
C TYR A 502 14.66 19.38 4.05
N ASP A 503 15.14 19.79 5.22
CA ASP A 503 15.82 21.07 5.40
C ASP A 503 17.06 21.15 4.51
N SER A 504 17.83 20.05 4.43
CA SER A 504 19.02 19.96 3.59
C SER A 504 18.70 20.07 2.10
N VAL A 505 17.58 19.49 1.64
CA VAL A 505 17.15 19.57 0.23
C VAL A 505 16.55 20.93 -0.09
N VAL A 506 15.61 21.43 0.70
CA VAL A 506 14.96 22.72 0.42
C VAL A 506 15.95 23.87 0.58
N HIS A 507 16.68 23.91 1.70
CA HIS A 507 17.58 25.03 1.99
C HIS A 507 18.98 24.85 1.40
N GLY A 508 19.49 23.63 1.34
CA GLY A 508 20.82 23.35 0.78
C GLY A 508 20.84 23.11 -0.73
N LEU A 509 19.74 22.65 -1.34
CA LEU A 509 19.66 22.37 -2.77
C LEU A 509 18.73 23.33 -3.53
N TYR A 510 17.45 23.44 -3.16
CA TYR A 510 16.49 24.21 -3.96
C TYR A 510 16.75 25.71 -3.92
N LEU A 511 16.87 26.28 -2.72
CA LEU A 511 17.14 27.71 -2.51
C LEU A 511 18.37 28.21 -3.31
N PRO A 512 19.60 27.70 -3.09
CA PRO A 512 20.77 28.23 -3.77
C PRO A 512 20.88 27.83 -5.25
N TYR A 513 20.43 26.64 -5.65
CA TYR A 513 20.66 26.14 -7.01
C TYR A 513 19.46 26.29 -7.94
N ALA A 514 18.22 26.09 -7.49
CA ALA A 514 17.04 26.29 -8.33
C ALA A 514 16.62 27.76 -8.33
N TRP A 515 16.43 28.33 -7.14
CA TRP A 515 15.88 29.67 -6.98
C TRP A 515 16.94 30.76 -6.94
N ARG A 516 18.21 30.37 -6.78
CA ARG A 516 19.38 31.27 -6.75
C ARG A 516 19.29 32.33 -5.64
N CYS A 517 18.63 31.97 -4.54
CA CYS A 517 18.58 32.74 -3.30
C CYS A 517 19.14 31.86 -2.18
N SER A 518 20.30 32.22 -1.62
CA SER A 518 20.97 31.35 -0.64
C SER A 518 20.19 31.25 0.67
N ALA A 519 20.29 30.12 1.36
CA ALA A 519 19.71 29.96 2.70
C ALA A 519 20.20 31.04 3.68
N SER A 520 21.48 31.43 3.61
CA SER A 520 22.03 32.50 4.45
C SER A 520 21.37 33.87 4.20
N LYS A 521 21.06 34.21 2.94
CA LYS A 521 20.33 35.45 2.61
C LYS A 521 18.90 35.39 3.18
N MET A 522 18.23 34.25 3.08
CA MET A 522 16.88 34.04 3.64
C MET A 522 16.87 34.09 5.18
N LEU A 523 17.85 33.46 5.83
CA LEU A 523 18.03 33.51 7.29
C LEU A 523 18.32 34.93 7.77
N SER A 524 19.19 35.67 7.07
CA SER A 524 19.48 37.07 7.39
C SER A 524 18.25 37.96 7.21
N PHE A 525 17.46 37.73 6.16
CA PHE A 525 16.22 38.47 5.91
C PHE A 525 15.16 38.20 6.99
N PHE A 526 14.98 36.93 7.36
CA PHE A 526 14.08 36.53 8.44
C PHE A 526 14.53 37.11 9.78
N GLY A 527 15.78 36.87 10.16
CA GLY A 527 16.33 37.32 11.44
C GLY A 527 16.34 38.83 11.60
N GLY A 528 16.64 39.59 10.53
CA GLY A 528 16.60 41.05 10.56
C GLY A 528 15.21 41.61 10.83
N ASN A 529 14.16 41.03 10.23
CA ASN A 529 12.78 41.42 10.47
C ASN A 529 12.28 41.03 11.87
N ILE A 530 12.68 39.85 12.36
CA ILE A 530 12.42 39.44 13.75
C ILE A 530 13.09 40.39 14.74
N SER A 531 14.38 40.71 14.54
CA SER A 531 15.08 41.70 15.36
C SER A 531 14.42 43.07 15.31
N TYR A 532 13.98 43.53 14.14
CA TYR A 532 13.24 44.79 14.03
C TYR A 532 11.98 44.75 14.91
N ALA A 533 11.15 43.71 14.79
CA ALA A 533 9.92 43.58 15.56
C ALA A 533 10.15 43.49 17.08
N THR A 534 11.22 42.83 17.51
CA THR A 534 11.51 42.62 18.94
C THR A 534 12.28 43.78 19.58
N THR A 535 13.01 44.60 18.80
CA THR A 535 13.86 45.68 19.33
C THR A 535 13.38 47.10 19.02
N SER A 536 12.58 47.30 17.97
CA SER A 536 12.27 48.64 17.44
C SER A 536 10.91 49.19 17.86
N SER A 537 10.02 48.39 18.45
CA SER A 537 8.71 48.92 18.89
C SER A 537 8.89 49.76 20.16
N SER A 538 8.58 51.06 20.08
CA SER A 538 8.51 51.95 21.25
C SER A 538 7.52 51.46 22.32
N GLU A 539 6.61 50.55 21.96
CA GLU A 539 5.69 49.84 22.85
C GLU A 539 6.33 48.62 23.54
N SER A 540 7.35 47.95 22.99
CA SER A 540 8.06 46.87 23.73
C SER A 540 8.81 47.42 24.94
N ARG A 541 9.14 48.72 24.94
CA ARG A 541 9.67 49.44 26.11
C ARG A 541 8.64 49.65 27.24
N GLN A 542 7.36 49.37 27.02
CA GLN A 542 6.32 49.39 28.06
C GLN A 542 6.16 48.06 28.81
N GLY A 543 7.12 47.14 28.67
CA GLY A 543 7.18 45.91 29.47
C GLY A 543 6.26 44.78 28.99
N ARG A 544 5.90 44.79 27.71
CA ARG A 544 5.11 43.70 27.08
C ARG A 544 6.01 42.79 26.27
N ALA A 545 5.78 41.48 26.37
CA ALA A 545 6.39 40.48 25.51
C ALA A 545 6.08 40.75 24.01
N PRO A 546 7.08 40.67 23.12
CA PRO A 546 6.84 40.69 21.67
C PRO A 546 5.96 39.51 21.25
N ARG A 547 5.09 39.72 20.26
CA ARG A 547 4.21 38.66 19.72
C ARG A 547 4.46 38.45 18.23
N ILE A 548 4.78 37.22 17.84
CA ILE A 548 5.17 36.85 16.47
C ILE A 548 4.22 35.80 15.92
N LEU A 549 3.74 35.98 14.69
CA LEU A 549 2.97 35.00 13.94
C LEU A 549 3.81 34.46 12.78
N ASP A 550 4.07 33.16 12.74
CA ASP A 550 4.68 32.50 11.58
C ASP A 550 3.64 31.64 10.87
N ILE A 551 3.48 31.85 9.56
CA ILE A 551 2.44 31.22 8.73
C ILE A 551 3.08 30.33 7.67
N GLY A 552 2.65 29.08 7.57
CA GLY A 552 3.28 28.08 6.71
C GLY A 552 4.61 27.64 7.30
N VAL A 553 4.59 27.20 8.55
CA VAL A 553 5.76 27.06 9.43
C VAL A 553 6.72 25.95 9.01
N GLY A 554 6.25 25.00 8.20
CA GLY A 554 7.05 23.88 7.70
C GLY A 554 7.70 23.09 8.85
N THR A 555 9.02 22.99 8.86
CA THR A 555 9.79 22.29 9.91
C THR A 555 10.20 23.20 11.07
N GLY A 556 9.97 24.52 11.00
CA GLY A 556 10.46 25.51 11.96
C GLY A 556 11.91 25.97 11.73
N TYR A 557 12.51 25.66 10.57
CA TYR A 557 13.91 25.96 10.28
C TYR A 557 14.31 27.44 10.46
N PHE A 558 13.46 28.39 10.04
CA PHE A 558 13.76 29.81 10.17
C PHE A 558 13.71 30.29 11.63
N LEU A 559 12.71 29.82 12.39
CA LEU A 559 12.56 30.14 13.81
C LEU A 559 13.73 29.63 14.65
N GLU A 560 14.23 28.42 14.36
CA GLU A 560 15.41 27.84 15.01
C GLU A 560 16.64 28.77 14.97
N HIS A 561 16.84 29.46 13.85
CA HIS A 561 18.02 30.29 13.59
C HIS A 561 17.78 31.78 13.83
N ALA A 562 16.57 32.18 14.18
CA ALA A 562 16.21 33.57 14.37
C ALA A 562 16.65 34.09 15.75
N PRO A 563 17.05 35.37 15.84
CA PRO A 563 17.35 36.03 17.11
C PRO A 563 16.06 36.42 17.84
N ILE A 564 15.31 35.42 18.31
CA ILE A 564 14.09 35.62 19.10
C ILE A 564 14.51 36.00 20.53
N VAL A 565 13.91 37.05 21.07
CA VAL A 565 14.18 37.50 22.44
C VAL A 565 13.40 36.63 23.43
N ASP A 566 13.94 36.48 24.63
CA ASP A 566 13.25 35.76 25.71
C ASP A 566 11.86 36.35 25.98
N ASP A 567 10.97 35.51 26.49
CA ASP A 567 9.55 35.82 26.76
C ASP A 567 8.70 36.15 25.53
N THR A 568 9.23 36.08 24.30
CA THR A 568 8.44 36.26 23.07
C THR A 568 7.30 35.24 23.00
N GLU A 569 6.10 35.72 22.67
CA GLU A 569 4.93 34.90 22.36
C GLU A 569 4.94 34.54 20.86
N VAL A 570 5.09 33.25 20.55
CA VAL A 570 5.11 32.76 19.16
C VAL A 570 3.82 32.01 18.85
N VAL A 571 3.14 32.43 17.78
CA VAL A 571 1.97 31.75 17.24
C VAL A 571 2.35 31.12 15.92
N LEU A 572 2.15 29.80 15.82
CA LEU A 572 2.40 29.01 14.63
C LEU A 572 1.08 28.73 13.91
N ALA A 573 0.99 29.07 12.62
CA ALA A 573 -0.20 28.83 11.81
C ALA A 573 0.13 27.97 10.59
N ASP A 574 -0.57 26.86 10.43
CA ASP A 574 -0.41 25.97 9.27
C ASP A 574 -1.69 25.14 9.05
N LEU A 575 -1.90 24.64 7.83
CA LEU A 575 -2.95 23.67 7.56
C LEU A 575 -2.58 22.26 8.03
N ASN A 576 -1.27 21.97 8.14
CA ASN A 576 -0.76 20.66 8.47
C ASN A 576 -0.37 20.55 9.96
N PRO A 577 -1.06 19.72 10.77
CA PRO A 577 -0.73 19.51 12.17
C PRO A 577 0.70 18.98 12.40
N ALA A 578 1.24 18.20 11.47
CA ALA A 578 2.60 17.67 11.60
C ALA A 578 3.67 18.78 11.51
N CYS A 579 3.43 19.81 10.70
CA CYS A 579 4.29 20.99 10.63
C CYS A 579 4.25 21.80 11.92
N LEU A 580 3.05 21.97 12.50
CA LEU A 580 2.86 22.64 13.79
C LEU A 580 3.63 21.94 14.91
N GLU A 581 3.49 20.61 15.03
CA GLU A 581 4.21 19.83 16.05
C GLU A 581 5.73 19.86 15.84
N ALA A 582 6.21 19.70 14.60
CA ALA A 582 7.64 19.74 14.29
C ALA A 582 8.27 21.11 14.59
N SER A 583 7.62 22.19 14.15
CA SER A 583 8.06 23.56 14.40
C SER A 583 8.03 23.90 15.89
N LYS A 584 6.95 23.54 16.61
CA LYS A 584 6.83 23.76 18.06
C LYS A 584 7.93 23.03 18.84
N ALA A 585 8.19 21.78 18.52
CA ALA A 585 9.25 21.00 19.17
C ALA A 585 10.64 21.61 18.92
N ARG A 586 10.89 22.10 17.70
CA ARG A 586 12.15 22.75 17.33
C ARG A 586 12.32 24.09 18.03
N LEU A 587 11.28 24.92 18.06
CA LEU A 587 11.25 26.20 18.76
C LEU A 587 11.51 26.01 20.27
N ALA A 588 10.83 25.06 20.92
CA ALA A 588 11.00 24.79 22.35
C ALA A 588 12.43 24.35 22.69
N LYS A 589 13.12 23.70 21.75
CA LYS A 589 14.52 23.28 21.91
C LYS A 589 15.50 24.45 21.81
N THR A 590 15.27 25.40 20.91
CA THR A 590 16.22 26.51 20.65
C THR A 590 15.93 27.77 21.42
N HIS A 591 14.66 28.01 21.76
CA HIS A 591 14.17 29.21 22.45
C HIS A 591 13.26 28.80 23.63
N PRO A 592 13.79 28.13 24.66
CA PRO A 592 13.00 27.47 25.71
C PRO A 592 12.20 28.42 26.62
N ILE A 593 12.52 29.72 26.62
CA ILE A 593 11.84 30.75 27.43
C ILE A 593 10.65 31.38 26.67
N THR A 594 10.51 31.09 25.37
CA THR A 594 9.36 31.57 24.59
C THR A 594 8.10 30.77 24.89
N THR A 595 6.93 31.41 24.71
CA THR A 595 5.65 30.68 24.71
C THR A 595 5.23 30.36 23.27
N CYS A 596 4.53 29.25 23.08
CA CYS A 596 4.15 28.81 21.74
C CYS A 596 2.70 28.29 21.67
N GLU A 597 1.89 28.96 20.85
CA GLU A 597 0.54 28.55 20.46
C GLU A 597 0.55 28.01 19.03
N THR A 598 -0.30 27.03 18.73
CA THR A 598 -0.44 26.44 17.39
C THR A 598 -1.88 26.54 16.91
N ILE A 599 -2.08 27.00 15.68
CA ILE A 599 -3.40 27.21 15.09
C ILE A 599 -3.46 26.49 13.74
N ILE A 600 -4.44 25.60 13.60
CA ILE A 600 -4.77 24.99 12.31
C ILE A 600 -5.70 25.94 11.55
N ALA A 601 -5.20 26.56 10.48
CA ALA A 601 -5.99 27.49 9.67
C ALA A 601 -5.52 27.55 8.23
N ASP A 602 -6.48 27.77 7.31
CA ASP A 602 -6.16 28.13 5.93
C ASP A 602 -5.72 29.60 5.87
N PHE A 603 -4.60 29.86 5.19
CA PHE A 603 -4.14 31.21 4.88
C PHE A 603 -5.11 31.91 3.93
N LEU A 604 -5.57 31.19 2.90
CA LEU A 604 -6.66 31.65 2.06
C LEU A 604 -7.91 31.65 2.94
N ASN A 605 -8.80 32.63 2.78
CA ASN A 605 -9.96 32.81 3.66
C ASN A 605 -11.24 32.21 3.02
N PRO A 606 -11.38 30.87 2.88
CA PRO A 606 -12.57 30.30 2.26
C PRO A 606 -13.78 30.58 3.16
N GLY A 607 -14.80 31.25 2.61
CA GLY A 607 -16.07 31.45 3.31
C GLY A 607 -16.01 32.38 4.54
N GLY A 608 -14.90 33.08 4.78
CA GLY A 608 -14.76 33.98 5.93
C GLY A 608 -14.26 33.31 7.22
N GLU A 609 -13.81 32.05 7.17
CA GLU A 609 -13.36 31.27 8.33
C GLU A 609 -11.84 31.00 8.36
N GLY A 610 -11.07 31.73 7.54
CA GLY A 610 -9.61 31.58 7.44
C GLY A 610 -8.83 32.16 8.62
N LEU A 611 -7.50 32.21 8.48
CA LEU A 611 -6.57 32.61 9.54
C LEU A 611 -6.93 33.94 10.24
N VAL A 612 -7.24 35.00 9.48
CA VAL A 612 -7.60 36.31 10.05
C VAL A 612 -8.86 36.23 10.91
N ALA A 613 -9.86 35.46 10.48
CA ALA A 613 -11.11 35.30 11.25
C ALA A 613 -10.87 34.61 12.60
N LYS A 614 -9.93 33.67 12.67
CA LYS A 614 -9.58 32.98 13.92
C LYS A 614 -8.76 33.84 14.88
N LEU A 615 -7.96 34.78 14.35
CA LEU A 615 -7.01 35.57 15.14
C LEU A 615 -7.48 37.00 15.45
N ARG A 616 -8.55 37.49 14.79
CA ARG A 616 -9.00 38.89 14.89
C ARG A 616 -9.40 39.34 16.30
N GLU A 617 -9.78 38.41 17.18
CA GLU A 617 -10.22 38.72 18.55
C GLU A 617 -9.05 38.79 19.54
N GLY A 618 -7.86 38.34 19.13
CA GLY A 618 -6.67 38.36 19.97
C GLY A 618 -5.81 39.62 19.82
N ASP A 619 -4.75 39.68 20.62
CA ASP A 619 -3.76 40.75 20.56
C ASP A 619 -3.05 40.80 19.20
N LYS A 620 -2.75 42.01 18.74
CA LYS A 620 -2.02 42.21 17.48
C LYS A 620 -0.55 41.81 17.58
N PHE A 621 0.01 41.41 16.45
CA PHE A 621 1.38 40.92 16.31
C PHE A 621 2.38 42.05 15.99
N ASP A 622 3.59 41.93 16.53
CA ASP A 622 4.75 42.76 16.22
C ASP A 622 5.45 42.28 14.92
N ALA A 623 5.42 40.98 14.65
CA ALA A 623 5.89 40.39 13.40
C ALA A 623 4.88 39.37 12.84
N ILE A 624 4.67 39.40 11.53
CA ILE A 624 3.94 38.36 10.80
C ILE A 624 4.82 37.87 9.65
N SER A 625 5.23 36.60 9.68
CA SER A 625 6.06 35.97 8.64
C SER A 625 5.29 34.95 7.80
N MET A 626 5.65 34.88 6.51
CA MET A 626 5.17 33.85 5.58
C MET A 626 6.25 33.47 4.58
N ILE A 627 7.23 32.70 5.04
CA ILE A 627 8.35 32.28 4.22
C ILE A 627 7.99 31.01 3.46
N LEU A 628 8.25 31.01 2.15
CA LEU A 628 8.05 29.86 1.26
C LEU A 628 6.60 29.30 1.26
N LEU A 629 5.61 30.15 1.53
CA LEU A 629 4.20 29.77 1.57
C LEU A 629 3.46 30.05 0.25
N LEU A 630 3.49 31.30 -0.23
CA LEU A 630 2.52 31.80 -1.24
C LEU A 630 2.53 31.02 -2.56
N HIS A 631 3.69 30.51 -2.96
CA HIS A 631 3.82 29.74 -4.19
C HIS A 631 3.17 28.34 -4.13
N CYS A 632 2.96 27.80 -2.93
CA CYS A 632 2.25 26.54 -2.69
C CYS A 632 0.73 26.71 -2.72
N LEU A 633 0.24 27.94 -2.58
CA LEU A 633 -1.19 28.22 -2.52
C LEU A 633 -1.82 28.16 -3.92
N PRO A 634 -3.08 27.69 -4.04
CA PRO A 634 -3.77 27.70 -5.31
C PRO A 634 -4.01 29.13 -5.81
N GLY A 635 -3.79 29.34 -7.10
CA GLY A 635 -4.14 30.58 -7.78
C GLY A 635 -5.65 30.84 -7.84
N PRO A 636 -6.07 32.00 -8.38
CA PRO A 636 -5.24 33.02 -9.04
C PRO A 636 -4.45 33.90 -8.05
N PRO A 637 -3.38 34.61 -8.50
CA PRO A 637 -2.55 35.46 -7.63
C PRO A 637 -3.35 36.49 -6.83
N ALA A 638 -4.39 37.08 -7.41
CA ALA A 638 -5.28 38.03 -6.74
C ALA A 638 -5.90 37.48 -5.44
N ARG A 639 -6.25 36.19 -5.40
CA ARG A 639 -6.80 35.53 -4.21
C ARG A 639 -5.77 35.47 -3.08
N LYS A 640 -4.50 35.21 -3.43
CA LYS A 640 -3.39 35.18 -2.48
C LYS A 640 -3.09 36.58 -1.97
N ALA A 641 -3.12 37.57 -2.86
CA ALA A 641 -2.91 38.98 -2.52
C ALA A 641 -3.99 39.53 -1.58
N GLU A 642 -5.26 39.18 -1.79
CA GLU A 642 -6.35 39.54 -0.88
C GLU A 642 -6.11 39.00 0.53
N ALA A 643 -5.78 37.71 0.65
CA ALA A 643 -5.44 37.10 1.93
C ALA A 643 -4.20 37.76 2.58
N LEU A 644 -3.16 38.02 1.78
CA LEU A 644 -1.95 38.70 2.21
C LEU A 644 -2.23 40.10 2.78
N VAL A 645 -3.01 40.93 2.07
CA VAL A 645 -3.38 42.29 2.52
C VAL A 645 -4.25 42.24 3.77
N SER A 646 -5.11 41.23 3.91
CA SER A 646 -5.99 41.09 5.07
C SER A 646 -5.24 40.92 6.41
N LEU A 647 -4.00 40.41 6.37
CA LEU A 647 -3.15 40.27 7.56
C LEU A 647 -2.80 41.59 8.24
N ARG A 648 -2.93 42.73 7.55
CA ARG A 648 -2.77 44.07 8.14
C ARG A 648 -3.67 44.29 9.37
N GLN A 649 -4.82 43.61 9.43
CA GLN A 649 -5.74 43.68 10.55
C GLN A 649 -5.16 43.09 11.83
N LEU A 650 -4.30 42.07 11.70
CA LEU A 650 -3.62 41.39 12.80
C LEU A 650 -2.32 42.08 13.21
N LEU A 651 -1.80 43.00 12.39
CA LEU A 651 -0.51 43.64 12.61
C LEU A 651 -0.65 44.91 13.47
N ARG A 652 0.28 45.10 14.41
CA ARG A 652 0.40 46.35 15.17
C ARG A 652 0.79 47.53 14.27
N PRO A 653 0.47 48.78 14.67
CA PRO A 653 0.88 49.97 13.91
C PRO A 653 2.39 50.03 13.66
N SER A 654 3.20 49.61 14.63
CA SER A 654 4.66 49.55 14.57
C SER A 654 5.22 48.19 14.14
N GLY A 655 4.34 47.22 13.83
CA GLY A 655 4.74 45.87 13.45
C GLY A 655 5.23 45.77 12.01
N VAL A 656 5.84 44.64 11.68
CA VAL A 656 6.27 44.31 10.32
C VAL A 656 5.65 43.01 9.82
N MET A 657 5.12 43.03 8.60
CA MET A 657 4.74 41.83 7.88
C MET A 657 5.77 41.56 6.80
N PHE A 658 6.29 40.33 6.70
CA PHE A 658 7.32 39.99 5.72
C PHE A 658 7.18 38.58 5.18
N GLY A 659 7.68 38.36 3.97
CA GLY A 659 7.54 37.09 3.29
C GLY A 659 8.55 36.90 2.17
N ALA A 660 8.66 35.65 1.74
CA ALA A 660 9.52 35.28 0.64
C ALA A 660 8.87 34.17 -0.19
N THR A 661 8.77 34.33 -1.51
CA THR A 661 8.06 33.40 -2.38
C THR A 661 8.71 33.23 -3.75
N VAL A 662 8.49 32.08 -4.39
CA VAL A 662 8.98 31.79 -5.74
C VAL A 662 7.99 32.35 -6.77
N LEU A 663 8.47 33.23 -7.67
CA LEU A 663 7.66 33.79 -8.74
C LEU A 663 7.62 32.86 -9.96
N GLY A 664 6.47 32.75 -10.62
CA GLY A 664 6.32 32.02 -11.89
C GLY A 664 6.62 32.88 -13.12
N ARG A 665 6.29 34.18 -13.05
CA ARG A 665 6.44 35.15 -14.13
C ARG A 665 7.33 36.33 -13.72
N GLY A 666 7.81 37.08 -14.71
CA GLY A 666 8.67 38.26 -14.49
C GLY A 666 10.09 37.96 -14.01
N VAL A 667 10.47 36.68 -13.84
CA VAL A 667 11.79 36.25 -13.38
C VAL A 667 12.41 35.21 -14.31
N ARG A 668 13.74 35.11 -14.31
CA ARG A 668 14.48 34.13 -15.12
C ARG A 668 14.80 32.88 -14.31
N HIS A 669 14.06 31.81 -14.56
CA HIS A 669 14.37 30.48 -14.06
C HIS A 669 15.54 29.84 -14.83
N ASN A 670 16.46 29.18 -14.11
CA ASN A 670 17.47 28.31 -14.71
C ASN A 670 16.85 26.93 -15.06
N LEU A 671 17.62 26.02 -15.65
CA LEU A 671 17.08 24.71 -16.07
C LEU A 671 16.51 23.91 -14.90
N PHE A 672 17.19 23.92 -13.75
CA PHE A 672 16.74 23.22 -12.55
C PHE A 672 15.45 23.84 -11.98
N GLY A 673 15.39 25.16 -11.87
CA GLY A 673 14.19 25.90 -11.48
C GLY A 673 13.01 25.68 -12.41
N LYS A 674 13.22 25.66 -13.74
CA LYS A 674 12.18 25.34 -14.72
C LYS A 674 11.65 23.91 -14.54
N PHE A 675 12.53 22.95 -14.30
CA PHE A 675 12.16 21.57 -14.03
C PHE A 675 11.31 21.46 -12.75
N LEU A 676 11.74 22.08 -11.64
CA LEU A 676 10.98 22.06 -10.39
C LEU A 676 9.64 22.78 -10.54
N MET A 677 9.61 23.96 -11.17
CA MET A 677 8.38 24.69 -11.48
C MET A 677 7.40 23.83 -12.27
N PHE A 678 7.87 23.11 -13.29
CA PHE A 678 7.05 22.22 -14.09
C PHE A 678 6.41 21.11 -13.25
N TRP A 679 7.22 20.33 -12.55
CA TRP A 679 6.73 19.17 -11.80
C TRP A 679 5.89 19.54 -10.59
N HIS A 680 6.29 20.55 -9.82
CA HIS A 680 5.53 20.93 -8.61
C HIS A 680 4.17 21.53 -8.97
N ASN A 681 4.08 22.35 -10.04
CA ASN A 681 2.77 22.84 -10.49
C ASN A 681 1.93 21.74 -11.16
N LEU A 682 2.55 20.78 -11.86
CA LEU A 682 1.84 19.63 -12.44
C LEU A 682 1.22 18.73 -11.36
N LEU A 683 1.96 18.51 -10.27
CA LEU A 683 1.53 17.71 -9.12
C LEU A 683 0.60 18.46 -8.16
N GLY A 684 0.31 19.74 -8.42
CA GLY A 684 -0.53 20.57 -7.56
C GLY A 684 0.11 20.98 -6.23
N VAL A 685 1.41 20.74 -6.07
CA VAL A 685 2.20 21.18 -4.92
C VAL A 685 2.41 22.70 -4.96
N PHE A 686 2.66 23.23 -6.16
CA PHE A 686 2.71 24.66 -6.42
C PHE A 686 1.48 25.12 -7.20
N GLY A 687 1.09 26.38 -6.97
CA GLY A 687 0.06 27.07 -7.72
C GLY A 687 0.52 28.46 -8.16
N ASN A 688 1.77 28.58 -8.60
CA ASN A 688 2.48 29.85 -8.75
C ASN A 688 2.85 30.22 -10.19
N TYR A 689 2.39 29.47 -11.21
CA TYR A 689 2.70 29.79 -12.61
C TYR A 689 2.35 31.23 -13.01
N ASP A 690 1.29 31.78 -12.45
CA ASP A 690 0.84 33.14 -12.76
C ASP A 690 1.30 34.18 -11.73
N ASP A 691 2.04 33.77 -10.70
CA ASP A 691 2.55 34.67 -9.67
C ASP A 691 3.68 35.54 -10.24
N GLU A 692 3.50 36.86 -10.18
CA GLU A 692 4.48 37.87 -10.59
C GLU A 692 4.64 38.96 -9.53
N LEU A 693 5.65 39.81 -9.68
CA LEU A 693 5.97 40.88 -8.73
C LEU A 693 4.76 41.76 -8.41
N GLU A 694 4.11 42.29 -9.45
CA GLU A 694 2.99 43.24 -9.30
C GLU A 694 1.74 42.60 -8.68
N SER A 695 1.60 41.27 -8.79
CA SER A 695 0.50 40.54 -8.15
C SER A 695 0.51 40.66 -6.63
N PHE A 696 1.68 40.90 -6.02
CA PHE A 696 1.82 41.03 -4.57
C PHE A 696 2.16 42.46 -4.14
N ILE A 697 3.11 43.12 -4.81
CA ILE A 697 3.60 44.44 -4.37
C ILE A 697 2.55 45.54 -4.57
N GLY A 698 1.78 45.50 -5.65
CA GLY A 698 0.68 46.46 -5.87
C GLY A 698 -0.33 46.44 -4.72
N PRO A 699 -0.98 45.30 -4.45
CA PRO A 699 -1.92 45.17 -3.34
C PRO A 699 -1.32 45.48 -1.96
N LEU A 700 -0.05 45.14 -1.72
CA LEU A 700 0.62 45.52 -0.48
C LEU A 700 0.76 47.04 -0.33
N LYS A 701 1.11 47.77 -1.40
CA LYS A 701 1.18 49.25 -1.35
C LYS A 701 -0.17 49.89 -1.09
N ASP A 702 -1.26 49.25 -1.51
CA ASP A 702 -2.62 49.71 -1.19
C ASP A 702 -2.94 49.51 0.30
N GLY A 703 -2.42 48.44 0.93
CA GLY A 703 -2.68 48.08 2.32
C GLY A 703 -1.73 48.64 3.37
N PHE A 704 -0.53 49.10 2.98
CA PHE A 704 0.53 49.52 3.90
C PHE A 704 1.15 50.86 3.48
N GLU A 705 1.69 51.58 4.44
CA GLU A 705 2.37 52.88 4.22
C GLU A 705 3.74 52.71 3.58
N SER A 706 4.51 51.72 4.04
CA SER A 706 5.82 51.39 3.50
C SER A 706 5.88 49.93 3.07
N VAL A 707 6.31 49.70 1.84
CA VAL A 707 6.52 48.36 1.27
C VAL A 707 7.88 48.36 0.60
N GLU A 708 8.79 47.54 1.10
CA GLU A 708 10.11 47.30 0.52
C GLU A 708 10.17 45.89 -0.05
N TRP A 709 10.89 45.70 -1.15
CA TRP A 709 11.01 44.39 -1.78
C TRP A 709 12.33 44.25 -2.55
N GLU A 710 12.74 43.01 -2.72
CA GLU A 710 13.94 42.62 -3.47
C GLU A 710 13.64 41.36 -4.28
N ILE A 711 14.09 41.33 -5.54
CA ILE A 711 14.14 40.09 -6.32
C ILE A 711 15.53 39.48 -6.19
N VAL A 712 15.61 38.28 -5.61
CA VAL A 712 16.85 37.52 -5.50
C VAL A 712 16.68 36.22 -6.28
N GLY A 713 17.31 36.16 -7.46
CA GLY A 713 17.16 35.03 -8.36
C GLY A 713 15.74 34.93 -8.92
N ALA A 714 15.02 33.86 -8.55
CA ALA A 714 13.61 33.65 -8.88
C ALA A 714 12.65 33.94 -7.71
N MET A 715 13.17 34.47 -6.60
CA MET A 715 12.37 34.75 -5.41
C MET A 715 12.07 36.23 -5.24
N LEU A 716 10.86 36.52 -4.79
CA LEU A 716 10.45 37.80 -4.24
C LEU A 716 10.57 37.75 -2.72
N LEU A 717 11.37 38.64 -2.15
CA LEU A 717 11.41 38.94 -0.72
C LEU A 717 10.74 40.30 -0.52
N PHE A 718 9.85 40.42 0.47
CA PHE A 718 9.14 41.67 0.74
C PHE A 718 8.92 41.90 2.23
N GLU A 719 8.87 43.15 2.63
CA GLU A 719 8.43 43.60 3.95
C GLU A 719 7.45 44.78 3.82
N ALA A 720 6.48 44.84 4.71
CA ALA A 720 5.42 45.82 4.73
C ALA A 720 5.17 46.32 6.16
N LYS A 721 5.11 47.64 6.33
CA LYS A 721 5.03 48.35 7.61
C LYS A 721 3.98 49.46 7.55
N GLY A 722 3.45 49.85 8.70
CA GLY A 722 2.39 50.86 8.79
C GLY A 722 1.09 50.37 8.14
N PRO A 723 0.37 49.42 8.77
CA PRO A 723 -0.89 48.91 8.22
C PRO A 723 -1.93 50.05 8.13
N LYS A 724 -2.46 50.29 6.93
CA LYS A 724 -3.51 51.29 6.70
C LYS A 724 -4.85 50.80 7.26
N ALA A 725 -5.65 51.74 7.77
CA ALA A 725 -6.99 51.48 8.31
C ALA A 725 -7.91 50.83 7.26
#